data_AF-A0A838J322-F1
#
_entry.id   AF-A0A838J322-F1
#
_cell.length_a   1.000
_cell.length_b   1.000
_cell.length_c   1.000
_cell.angle_alpha   90.00
_cell.angle_beta   90.00
_cell.angle_gamma   90.00
#
_symmetry.space_group_name_H-M   'P 1'
#
loop_
_entity.id
_entity.type
_entity.pdbx_description
1 polymer ?
#
loop_
_entity_poly.entity_id
_entity_poly.type
_entity_poly.pdbx_seq_one_letter_code
_entity_poly.pdbx_strand_id
1 'polypeptide(L)'
;MAEQTTSFIWQRLEGKIPSTILCAPKTGGDLEGRWPPVHERITKYLERNVIGEPWADHVTLAATVMTARRRDVRTVELTVQTLHLRFRALFQAFELKTMDDWLPDVHIPAYLKAEVLPDDSSYLRLSFWKKYVNTVRHVWNWLDTLPEVEKQAYQRFVLPPVNTAYVEGILNPDEVNHQRKQKRKNETEAVVPQFSALRAEAHFRYNKLARLRKAYQTALQQCLRENIPLPHSFSYEEGEPAQERLSCRIWDRRSFVIAHAESYAPRSVRDAHSGTNQFADERNNTFLEFVKAEPLMGDAPPEGFWFTELLNLRLLGHGPRSGEKEEIASRQAWLQKWGYGEGRPGELAVPFDAHAPGLLSWSDGSRKGGGIGLFMSETQKRAEGVLVPVEALYAAAMFGLLAIDTLTSTGLRINELMQLRLSRDCIVQLEENAPVGAKDRSPRIRYLFRLLPKGERTDTLYNYGIGKETIRLVEKVGKMLFEHYCLRPGEALPRVVFDPLHGRSHRFGAESYLFQYNRKHLSDETISACMRFLIHGMVFESRSGKPVVLKPHLLRHSFATYAVQVEQMPLDLVAEWLKQKNLEVTKYYSEMPAYMQAEERDAFLSRMAIHINVREAIIRSPEEIRKQGEEARRRTGTLAPVAGGDCTLHAFCPNQYSCIGCPAKAPDPEKRSQVMEKQRWAKEQLQYYTEEGLVLEAERMKRLLRDCEIELKEMDLMVAYRKDEQRVPIIKIEARKRH
;
A
#
# COMPACT_ATOMS: atom_id res chain seq x y z
N MET A 1 12.37 32.35 -3.69
CA MET A 1 11.41 33.06 -4.56
C MET A 1 11.70 32.67 -5.98
N ALA A 2 10.82 31.87 -6.59
CA ALA A 2 10.81 31.61 -8.02
C ALA A 2 9.35 31.77 -8.45
N GLU A 3 9.01 32.94 -8.97
CA GLU A 3 7.79 33.15 -9.73
C GLU A 3 7.92 32.35 -11.02
N GLN A 4 7.53 31.07 -10.98
CA GLN A 4 7.14 30.38 -12.19
C GLN A 4 5.78 30.92 -12.59
N THR A 5 5.82 31.73 -13.64
CA THR A 5 4.70 32.29 -14.38
C THR A 5 3.59 31.24 -14.56
N THR A 6 2.51 31.39 -13.80
CA THR A 6 1.28 30.60 -13.93
C THR A 6 0.52 31.10 -15.16
N SER A 7 1.08 30.83 -16.34
CA SER A 7 0.41 31.14 -17.61
C SER A 7 -0.86 30.29 -17.73
N PHE A 8 -1.98 30.98 -17.87
CA PHE A 8 -3.37 30.52 -17.75
C PHE A 8 -3.66 29.14 -18.35
N ILE A 9 -3.84 28.14 -17.49
CA ILE A 9 -4.08 26.73 -17.83
C ILE A 9 -5.43 26.52 -18.57
N TRP A 10 -6.38 27.46 -18.44
CA TRP A 10 -7.65 27.44 -19.18
C TRP A 10 -7.52 27.79 -20.67
N GLN A 11 -6.44 28.46 -21.09
CA GLN A 11 -6.19 28.79 -22.50
C GLN A 11 -6.18 27.55 -23.40
N ARG A 12 -5.86 26.36 -22.85
CA ARG A 12 -5.94 25.08 -23.57
C ARG A 12 -7.34 24.71 -24.05
N LEU A 13 -8.37 25.29 -23.44
CA LEU A 13 -9.78 25.08 -23.79
C LEU A 13 -10.35 26.22 -24.64
N GLU A 14 -9.58 27.28 -24.93
CA GLU A 14 -10.01 28.37 -25.80
C GLU A 14 -10.38 27.84 -27.19
N GLY A 15 -11.47 28.38 -27.74
CA GLY A 15 -12.04 27.94 -29.01
C GLY A 15 -12.74 26.57 -28.97
N LYS A 16 -12.68 25.83 -27.84
CA LYS A 16 -13.34 24.53 -27.67
C LYS A 16 -14.50 24.53 -26.68
N ILE A 17 -14.50 25.48 -25.74
CA ILE A 17 -15.55 25.76 -24.77
C ILE A 17 -15.92 27.25 -24.90
N PRO A 18 -17.20 27.65 -24.73
CA PRO A 18 -17.60 29.05 -24.74
C PRO A 18 -16.70 29.92 -23.86
N SER A 19 -16.20 31.02 -24.41
CA SER A 19 -15.34 31.98 -23.69
C SER A 19 -16.00 32.52 -22.43
N THR A 20 -17.34 32.62 -22.43
CA THR A 20 -18.14 32.98 -21.25
C THR A 20 -17.86 32.05 -20.05
N ILE A 21 -17.70 30.74 -20.26
CA ILE A 21 -17.41 29.78 -19.17
C ILE A 21 -15.96 29.90 -18.69
N LEU A 22 -15.02 30.13 -19.62
CA LEU A 22 -13.60 30.25 -19.31
C LEU A 22 -13.27 31.57 -18.61
N CYS A 23 -14.09 32.59 -18.77
CA CYS A 23 -14.00 33.89 -18.09
C CYS A 23 -15.12 34.10 -17.05
N ALA A 24 -15.66 33.02 -16.47
CA ALA A 24 -16.77 33.11 -15.53
C ALA A 24 -16.44 34.03 -14.33
N PRO A 25 -17.25 35.07 -14.04
CA PRO A 25 -17.00 36.02 -12.96
C PRO A 25 -16.89 35.34 -11.60
N LYS A 26 -16.00 35.87 -10.74
CA LYS A 26 -15.76 35.35 -9.39
C LYS A 26 -15.31 33.88 -9.39
N THR A 27 -14.65 33.43 -10.47
CA THR A 27 -14.12 32.07 -10.58
C THR A 27 -12.62 32.02 -10.86
N GLY A 28 -12.03 30.82 -10.94
CA GLY A 28 -10.62 30.66 -11.33
C GLY A 28 -10.30 31.04 -12.79
N GLY A 29 -11.30 31.39 -13.59
CA GLY A 29 -11.16 31.98 -14.93
C GLY A 29 -11.31 33.50 -14.99
N ASP A 30 -11.64 34.13 -13.86
CA ASP A 30 -11.79 35.57 -13.73
C ASP A 30 -10.41 36.26 -13.75
N LEU A 31 -10.14 37.03 -14.80
CA LEU A 31 -8.86 37.74 -14.99
C LEU A 31 -8.67 38.91 -14.00
N GLU A 32 -9.77 39.41 -13.44
CA GLU A 32 -9.78 40.59 -12.55
C GLU A 32 -9.82 40.20 -11.06
N GLY A 33 -10.07 38.92 -10.75
CA GLY A 33 -10.28 38.40 -9.41
C GLY A 33 -9.07 37.67 -8.78
N ARG A 34 -8.87 37.82 -7.46
CA ARG A 34 -7.85 37.09 -6.67
C ARG A 34 -8.26 35.63 -6.38
N TRP A 35 -8.50 34.83 -7.42
CA TRP A 35 -8.95 33.42 -7.30
C TRP A 35 -7.80 32.42 -7.52
N PRO A 36 -7.90 31.19 -6.97
CA PRO A 36 -6.84 30.20 -7.13
C PRO A 36 -6.71 29.76 -8.60
N PRO A 37 -5.48 29.57 -9.11
CA PRO A 37 -5.27 29.04 -10.45
C PRO A 37 -5.79 27.60 -10.55
N VAL A 38 -6.26 27.22 -11.74
CA VAL A 38 -6.81 25.88 -11.97
C VAL A 38 -5.72 24.89 -12.30
N HIS A 39 -5.72 23.77 -11.60
CA HIS A 39 -4.69 22.75 -11.74
C HIS A 39 -4.79 22.01 -13.09
N GLU A 40 -3.66 21.81 -13.77
CA GLU A 40 -3.61 21.23 -15.13
C GLU A 40 -4.21 19.83 -15.28
N ARG A 41 -4.29 19.05 -14.20
CA ARG A 41 -4.99 17.76 -14.19
C ARG A 41 -6.46 17.89 -14.58
N ILE A 42 -7.12 18.94 -14.11
CA ILE A 42 -8.53 19.19 -14.38
C ILE A 42 -8.69 19.52 -15.87
N THR A 43 -7.90 20.47 -16.38
CA THR A 43 -8.00 20.91 -17.77
C THR A 43 -7.54 19.85 -18.77
N LYS A 44 -6.46 19.11 -18.49
CA LYS A 44 -6.04 17.95 -19.31
C LYS A 44 -7.11 16.87 -19.37
N TYR A 45 -7.81 16.61 -18.27
CA TYR A 45 -8.89 15.62 -18.25
C TYR A 45 -10.09 16.08 -19.09
N LEU A 46 -10.52 17.34 -18.89
CA LEU A 46 -11.59 17.95 -19.67
C LEU A 46 -11.26 17.92 -21.17
N GLU A 47 -10.06 18.38 -21.54
CA GLU A 47 -9.59 18.42 -22.92
C GLU A 47 -9.61 17.06 -23.61
N ARG A 48 -9.16 16.02 -22.93
CA ARG A 48 -9.01 14.69 -23.52
C ARG A 48 -10.28 13.86 -23.55
N ASN A 49 -11.20 14.08 -22.60
CA ASN A 49 -12.31 13.15 -22.37
C ASN A 49 -13.68 13.81 -22.45
N VAL A 50 -13.79 15.13 -22.21
CA VAL A 50 -15.08 15.79 -22.03
C VAL A 50 -15.44 16.69 -23.20
N ILE A 51 -14.46 17.32 -23.86
CA ILE A 51 -14.73 18.16 -25.04
C ILE A 51 -15.41 17.33 -26.14
N GLY A 52 -16.44 17.91 -26.75
CA GLY A 52 -17.25 17.28 -27.79
C GLY A 52 -18.45 16.48 -27.26
N GLU A 53 -18.53 16.27 -25.95
CA GLU A 53 -19.69 15.61 -25.33
C GLU A 53 -20.82 16.62 -25.04
N PRO A 54 -22.10 16.20 -25.03
CA PRO A 54 -23.25 17.09 -24.78
C PRO A 54 -23.18 17.88 -23.47
N TRP A 55 -22.55 17.32 -22.43
CA TRP A 55 -22.43 17.92 -21.10
C TRP A 55 -21.12 18.70 -20.90
N ALA A 56 -20.33 18.93 -21.96
CA ALA A 56 -18.98 19.49 -21.84
C ALA A 56 -18.95 20.84 -21.13
N ASP A 57 -19.81 21.75 -21.56
CA ASP A 57 -19.93 23.11 -21.00
C ASP A 57 -20.34 23.07 -19.53
N HIS A 58 -21.30 22.21 -19.20
CA HIS A 58 -21.87 22.05 -17.86
C HIS A 58 -20.83 21.54 -16.85
N VAL A 59 -20.10 20.50 -17.23
CA VAL A 59 -19.05 19.90 -16.40
C VAL A 59 -17.84 20.83 -16.27
N THR A 60 -17.53 21.60 -17.32
CA THR A 60 -16.46 22.61 -17.29
C THR A 60 -16.81 23.75 -16.35
N LEU A 61 -18.02 24.31 -16.44
CA LEU A 61 -18.50 25.35 -15.50
C LEU A 61 -18.47 24.87 -14.05
N ALA A 62 -18.93 23.63 -13.80
CA ALA A 62 -18.83 23.01 -12.49
C ALA A 62 -17.38 22.96 -11.95
N ALA A 63 -16.42 22.56 -12.79
CA ALA A 63 -15.02 22.51 -12.40
C ALA A 63 -14.46 23.91 -12.06
N THR A 64 -14.83 24.92 -12.85
CA THR A 64 -14.44 26.32 -12.67
C THR A 64 -14.96 26.88 -11.34
N VAL A 65 -16.25 26.69 -11.04
CA VAL A 65 -16.89 27.13 -9.79
C VAL A 65 -16.31 26.40 -8.57
N MET A 66 -16.15 25.08 -8.64
CA MET A 66 -15.60 24.30 -7.52
C MET A 66 -14.15 24.69 -7.21
N THR A 67 -13.35 24.99 -8.23
CA THR A 67 -11.97 25.42 -8.06
C THR A 67 -11.89 26.81 -7.42
N ALA A 68 -12.74 27.75 -7.85
CA ALA A 68 -12.87 29.07 -7.24
C ALA A 68 -13.15 28.99 -5.73
N ARG A 69 -14.01 28.05 -5.32
CA ARG A 69 -14.32 27.76 -3.91
C ARG A 69 -13.19 27.01 -3.16
N ARG A 70 -11.98 26.97 -3.71
CA ARG A 70 -10.79 26.34 -3.12
C ARG A 70 -11.03 24.87 -2.72
N ARG A 71 -11.84 24.15 -3.49
CA ARG A 71 -11.97 22.70 -3.33
C ARG A 71 -10.63 22.05 -3.69
N ASP A 72 -10.29 20.99 -2.97
CA ASP A 72 -9.09 20.20 -3.25
C ASP A 72 -9.11 19.69 -4.70
N VAL A 73 -7.95 19.74 -5.38
CA VAL A 73 -7.80 19.40 -6.80
C VAL A 73 -8.37 18.00 -7.11
N ARG A 74 -8.10 17.02 -6.24
CA ARG A 74 -8.60 15.64 -6.42
C ARG A 74 -10.11 15.57 -6.28
N THR A 75 -10.69 16.40 -5.42
CA THR A 75 -12.15 16.47 -5.26
C THR A 75 -12.83 16.98 -6.53
N VAL A 76 -12.26 18.02 -7.15
CA VAL A 76 -12.77 18.57 -8.43
C VAL A 76 -12.60 17.52 -9.54
N GLU A 77 -11.39 16.99 -9.70
CA GLU A 77 -11.07 15.96 -10.70
C GLU A 77 -12.00 14.74 -10.60
N LEU A 78 -12.16 14.15 -9.40
CA LEU A 78 -13.03 13.00 -9.21
C LEU A 78 -14.50 13.35 -9.49
N THR A 79 -14.92 14.59 -9.30
CA THR A 79 -16.29 15.02 -9.55
C THR A 79 -16.54 15.12 -11.04
N VAL A 80 -15.65 15.78 -11.77
CA VAL A 80 -15.63 15.81 -13.25
C VAL A 80 -15.61 14.40 -13.83
N GLN A 81 -14.71 13.54 -13.38
CA GLN A 81 -14.60 12.14 -13.84
C GLN A 81 -15.89 11.35 -13.60
N THR A 82 -16.49 11.45 -12.41
CA THR A 82 -17.70 10.67 -12.11
C THR A 82 -18.88 11.18 -12.92
N LEU A 83 -19.04 12.50 -13.05
CA LEU A 83 -20.13 13.08 -13.86
C LEU A 83 -19.97 12.67 -15.32
N HIS A 84 -18.79 12.87 -15.92
CA HIS A 84 -18.54 12.47 -17.32
C HIS A 84 -18.76 10.97 -17.55
N LEU A 85 -18.16 10.09 -16.74
CA LEU A 85 -18.29 8.64 -16.94
C LEU A 85 -19.73 8.13 -16.75
N ARG A 86 -20.55 8.82 -15.97
CA ARG A 86 -21.96 8.46 -15.76
C ARG A 86 -22.87 9.10 -16.77
N PHE A 87 -22.67 10.36 -17.14
CA PHE A 87 -23.39 10.94 -18.27
C PHE A 87 -23.15 10.15 -19.55
N ARG A 88 -21.91 9.75 -19.85
CA ARG A 88 -21.63 8.90 -21.01
C ARG A 88 -22.45 7.61 -21.03
N ALA A 89 -22.53 6.91 -19.90
CA ALA A 89 -23.28 5.67 -19.80
C ALA A 89 -24.80 5.90 -19.84
N LEU A 90 -25.29 6.96 -19.18
CA LEU A 90 -26.72 7.27 -19.08
C LEU A 90 -27.27 7.86 -20.38
N PHE A 91 -26.54 8.77 -21.03
CA PHE A 91 -26.93 9.30 -22.34
C PHE A 91 -27.01 8.19 -23.37
N GLN A 92 -26.07 7.23 -23.34
CA GLN A 92 -26.15 6.05 -24.18
C GLN A 92 -27.35 5.17 -23.84
N ALA A 93 -27.62 4.92 -22.55
CA ALA A 93 -28.70 4.03 -22.13
C ALA A 93 -30.10 4.62 -22.30
N PHE A 94 -30.24 5.94 -22.28
CA PHE A 94 -31.49 6.68 -22.51
C PHE A 94 -31.58 7.27 -23.93
N GLU A 95 -30.58 7.03 -24.79
CA GLU A 95 -30.49 7.56 -26.16
C GLU A 95 -30.60 9.09 -26.27
N LEU A 96 -30.06 9.81 -25.27
CA LEU A 96 -30.10 11.27 -25.19
C LEU A 96 -29.04 11.89 -26.12
N LYS A 97 -29.38 13.00 -26.79
CA LYS A 97 -28.49 13.66 -27.75
C LYS A 97 -27.92 14.96 -27.21
N THR A 98 -28.70 15.71 -26.44
CA THR A 98 -28.30 17.00 -25.88
C THR A 98 -28.60 17.07 -24.37
N MET A 99 -28.09 18.11 -23.72
CA MET A 99 -28.44 18.38 -22.32
C MET A 99 -29.88 18.89 -22.14
N ASP A 100 -30.55 19.33 -23.21
CA ASP A 100 -31.97 19.69 -23.16
C ASP A 100 -32.84 18.44 -23.02
N ASP A 101 -32.37 17.29 -23.55
CA ASP A 101 -33.03 16.00 -23.35
C ASP A 101 -32.86 15.47 -21.91
N TRP A 102 -31.90 15.99 -21.15
CA TRP A 102 -31.59 15.50 -19.81
C TRP A 102 -32.61 15.99 -18.77
N LEU A 103 -33.61 15.15 -18.50
CA LEU A 103 -34.62 15.37 -17.45
C LEU A 103 -34.19 14.68 -16.15
N PRO A 104 -33.60 15.39 -15.18
CA PRO A 104 -32.97 14.76 -14.03
C PRO A 104 -34.01 14.14 -13.07
N ASP A 105 -35.24 14.66 -13.05
CA ASP A 105 -36.37 14.10 -12.28
C ASP A 105 -36.90 12.78 -12.86
N VAL A 106 -36.54 12.42 -14.09
CA VAL A 106 -36.91 11.15 -14.73
C VAL A 106 -35.71 10.20 -14.74
N HIS A 107 -34.58 10.65 -15.25
CA HIS A 107 -33.42 9.79 -15.52
C HIS A 107 -32.66 9.39 -14.25
N ILE A 108 -32.54 10.28 -13.26
CA ILE A 108 -31.83 9.95 -12.02
C ILE A 108 -32.61 8.89 -11.21
N PRO A 109 -33.92 9.04 -10.93
CA PRO A 109 -34.67 7.99 -10.22
C PRO A 109 -34.58 6.62 -10.90
N ALA A 110 -34.75 6.55 -12.22
CA ALA A 110 -34.65 5.29 -12.98
C ALA A 110 -33.26 4.62 -12.82
N TYR A 111 -32.18 5.40 -12.90
CA TYR A 111 -30.84 4.89 -12.65
C TYR A 111 -30.63 4.44 -11.20
N LEU A 112 -31.13 5.20 -10.21
CA LEU A 112 -30.99 4.87 -8.79
C LEU A 112 -31.76 3.59 -8.41
N LYS A 113 -32.90 3.33 -9.07
CA LYS A 113 -33.69 2.10 -8.93
C LYS A 113 -33.12 0.89 -9.65
N ALA A 114 -32.01 1.06 -10.38
CA ALA A 114 -31.42 0.03 -11.23
C ALA A 114 -32.31 -0.43 -12.40
N GLU A 115 -33.31 0.38 -12.79
CA GLU A 115 -34.13 0.14 -13.99
C GLU A 115 -33.29 0.29 -15.27
N VAL A 116 -32.23 1.10 -15.19
CA VAL A 116 -31.25 1.32 -16.25
C VAL A 116 -29.85 1.07 -15.70
N LEU A 117 -28.99 0.43 -16.50
CA LEU A 117 -27.66 -0.04 -16.10
C LEU A 117 -27.70 -0.90 -14.82
N PRO A 118 -28.41 -2.05 -14.80
CA PRO A 118 -28.62 -2.86 -13.59
C PRO A 118 -27.30 -3.38 -12.99
N ASP A 119 -26.29 -3.63 -13.82
CA ASP A 119 -24.97 -4.15 -13.41
C ASP A 119 -24.12 -3.16 -12.61
N ASP A 120 -24.47 -1.87 -12.60
CA ASP A 120 -23.79 -0.91 -11.73
C ASP A 120 -24.04 -1.26 -10.26
N SER A 121 -23.07 -1.02 -9.39
CA SER A 121 -23.26 -1.24 -7.95
C SER A 121 -24.05 -0.10 -7.30
N SER A 122 -24.76 -0.38 -6.20
CA SER A 122 -25.44 0.65 -5.39
C SER A 122 -24.49 1.75 -4.92
N TYR A 123 -23.20 1.44 -4.74
CA TYR A 123 -22.17 2.43 -4.44
C TYR A 123 -21.90 3.40 -5.60
N LEU A 124 -21.83 2.90 -6.85
CA LEU A 124 -21.65 3.76 -8.02
C LEU A 124 -22.86 4.70 -8.20
N ARG A 125 -24.08 4.17 -8.04
CA ARG A 125 -25.32 4.96 -8.06
C ARG A 125 -25.31 6.05 -7.00
N LEU A 126 -24.99 5.69 -5.75
CA LEU A 126 -24.90 6.65 -4.65
C LEU A 126 -23.77 7.69 -4.84
N SER A 127 -22.62 7.28 -5.38
CA SER A 127 -21.49 8.17 -5.64
C SER A 127 -21.83 9.20 -6.71
N PHE A 128 -22.48 8.77 -7.79
CA PHE A 128 -23.01 9.65 -8.83
C PHE A 128 -24.01 10.64 -8.25
N TRP A 129 -25.04 10.15 -7.55
CA TRP A 129 -26.07 10.98 -6.95
C TRP A 129 -25.50 12.08 -6.06
N LYS A 130 -24.62 11.71 -5.11
CA LYS A 130 -23.99 12.68 -4.20
C LYS A 130 -23.16 13.72 -4.94
N LYS A 131 -22.47 13.34 -6.01
CA LYS A 131 -21.66 14.27 -6.81
C LYS A 131 -22.55 15.19 -7.65
N TYR A 132 -23.58 14.66 -8.28
CA TYR A 132 -24.56 15.44 -9.04
C TYR A 132 -25.19 16.53 -8.18
N VAL A 133 -25.80 16.17 -7.05
CA VAL A 133 -26.47 17.14 -6.16
C VAL A 133 -25.51 18.18 -5.60
N ASN A 134 -24.34 17.76 -5.14
CA ASN A 134 -23.37 18.69 -4.59
C ASN A 134 -22.83 19.65 -5.66
N THR A 135 -22.62 19.17 -6.89
CA THR A 135 -22.22 20.01 -8.01
C THR A 135 -23.31 21.02 -8.37
N VAL A 136 -24.55 20.57 -8.55
CA VAL A 136 -25.72 21.43 -8.79
C VAL A 136 -25.77 22.51 -7.72
N ARG A 137 -25.78 22.14 -6.44
CA ARG A 137 -25.80 23.11 -5.32
C ARG A 137 -24.64 24.11 -5.40
N HIS A 138 -23.43 23.67 -5.74
CA HIS A 138 -22.29 24.57 -5.83
C HIS A 138 -22.40 25.58 -6.96
N VAL A 139 -22.89 25.15 -8.13
CA VAL A 139 -23.05 26.02 -9.30
C VAL A 139 -24.23 26.96 -9.10
N TRP A 140 -25.38 26.47 -8.65
CA TRP A 140 -26.55 27.30 -8.37
C TRP A 140 -26.27 28.35 -7.29
N ASN A 141 -25.64 27.98 -6.17
CA ASN A 141 -25.24 28.94 -5.15
C ASN A 141 -24.18 29.95 -5.64
N TRP A 142 -23.49 29.69 -6.75
CA TRP A 142 -22.60 30.69 -7.37
C TRP A 142 -23.38 31.57 -8.33
N LEU A 143 -24.25 30.98 -9.14
CA LEU A 143 -25.15 31.67 -10.06
C LEU A 143 -25.99 32.74 -9.34
N ASP A 144 -26.50 32.42 -8.15
CA ASP A 144 -27.27 33.34 -7.30
C ASP A 144 -26.47 34.52 -6.73
N THR A 145 -25.14 34.50 -6.85
CA THR A 145 -24.27 35.61 -6.42
C THR A 145 -23.91 36.57 -7.55
N LEU A 146 -24.40 36.31 -8.77
CA LEU A 146 -24.17 37.12 -9.95
C LEU A 146 -25.31 38.12 -10.18
N PRO A 147 -25.04 39.29 -10.79
CA PRO A 147 -26.09 40.19 -11.30
C PRO A 147 -27.00 39.49 -12.31
N GLU A 148 -28.24 39.97 -12.47
CA GLU A 148 -29.27 39.34 -13.31
C GLU A 148 -28.84 39.13 -14.77
N VAL A 149 -28.10 40.08 -15.34
CA VAL A 149 -27.57 40.00 -16.71
C VAL A 149 -26.58 38.84 -16.88
N GLU A 150 -25.67 38.67 -15.92
CA GLU A 150 -24.73 37.55 -15.91
C GLU A 150 -25.45 36.23 -15.64
N LYS A 151 -26.40 36.23 -14.69
CA LYS A 151 -27.21 35.07 -14.35
C LYS A 151 -27.90 34.47 -15.58
N GLN A 152 -28.53 35.31 -16.41
CA GLN A 152 -29.16 34.87 -17.66
C GLN A 152 -28.14 34.29 -18.66
N ALA A 153 -26.94 34.87 -18.76
CA ALA A 153 -25.89 34.39 -19.66
C ALA A 153 -25.37 32.98 -19.28
N TYR A 154 -25.35 32.66 -17.99
CA TYR A 154 -24.84 31.38 -17.47
C TYR A 154 -25.91 30.30 -17.29
N GLN A 155 -27.20 30.66 -17.24
CA GLN A 155 -28.28 29.75 -16.88
C GLN A 155 -28.34 28.49 -17.76
N ARG A 156 -28.08 28.62 -19.06
CA ARG A 156 -28.04 27.51 -20.03
C ARG A 156 -26.90 26.50 -19.82
N PHE A 157 -25.89 26.83 -19.01
CA PHE A 157 -24.72 25.98 -18.75
C PHE A 157 -24.79 25.31 -17.38
N VAL A 158 -25.82 25.59 -16.58
CA VAL A 158 -25.95 25.03 -15.23
C VAL A 158 -26.69 23.70 -15.29
N LEU A 159 -26.18 22.70 -14.55
CA LEU A 159 -26.87 21.42 -14.41
C LEU A 159 -28.24 21.61 -13.73
N PRO A 160 -29.32 21.01 -14.26
CA PRO A 160 -30.65 21.18 -13.71
C PRO A 160 -30.76 20.49 -12.34
N PRO A 161 -31.44 21.11 -11.35
CA PRO A 161 -31.68 20.50 -10.05
C PRO A 161 -32.64 19.31 -10.17
N VAL A 162 -32.53 18.38 -9.22
CA VAL A 162 -33.51 17.30 -9.01
C VAL A 162 -34.42 17.68 -7.87
N ASN A 163 -35.72 17.46 -8.04
CA ASN A 163 -36.66 17.46 -6.93
C ASN A 163 -36.39 16.24 -6.04
N THR A 164 -35.95 16.51 -4.81
CA THR A 164 -35.52 15.48 -3.86
C THR A 164 -36.62 14.49 -3.48
N ALA A 165 -37.90 14.85 -3.65
CA ALA A 165 -39.03 13.95 -3.40
C ALA A 165 -39.02 12.72 -4.32
N TYR A 166 -38.52 12.83 -5.56
CA TYR A 166 -38.48 11.70 -6.51
C TYR A 166 -37.38 10.68 -6.22
N VAL A 167 -36.44 11.00 -5.33
CA VAL A 167 -35.25 10.20 -5.03
C VAL A 167 -35.15 9.79 -3.56
N GLU A 168 -36.02 10.34 -2.72
CA GLU A 168 -36.09 10.00 -1.31
C GLU A 168 -36.44 8.52 -1.14
N GLY A 169 -35.71 7.82 -0.27
CA GLY A 169 -35.91 6.40 0.02
C GLY A 169 -35.40 5.40 -1.04
N ILE A 170 -35.01 5.82 -2.25
CA ILE A 170 -34.57 4.88 -3.30
C ILE A 170 -33.25 4.17 -2.94
N LEU A 171 -32.28 4.93 -2.44
CA LEU A 171 -31.03 4.38 -1.93
C LEU A 171 -30.85 4.84 -0.50
N ASN A 172 -30.71 3.90 0.44
CA ASN A 172 -30.34 4.21 1.81
C ASN A 172 -28.80 4.39 1.89
N PRO A 173 -28.29 5.63 2.02
CA PRO A 173 -26.84 5.85 2.05
C PRO A 173 -26.19 5.19 3.27
N ASP A 174 -26.92 5.08 4.38
CA ASP A 174 -26.42 4.49 5.61
C ASP A 174 -26.32 2.99 5.48
N GLU A 175 -27.28 2.33 4.84
CA GLU A 175 -27.24 0.90 4.56
C GLU A 175 -26.08 0.54 3.61
N VAL A 176 -25.92 1.26 2.49
CA VAL A 176 -24.80 1.03 1.55
C VAL A 176 -23.45 1.24 2.24
N ASN A 177 -23.35 2.26 3.09
CA ASN A 177 -22.15 2.50 3.88
C ASN A 177 -21.94 1.42 4.95
N HIS A 178 -23.01 0.93 5.59
CA HIS A 178 -23.00 -0.11 6.60
C HIS A 178 -22.57 -1.45 6.01
N GLN A 179 -23.11 -1.87 4.86
CA GLN A 179 -22.68 -3.08 4.15
C GLN A 179 -21.18 -3.02 3.80
N ARG A 180 -20.69 -1.87 3.31
CA ARG A 180 -19.26 -1.68 3.01
C ARG A 180 -18.39 -1.69 4.27
N LYS A 181 -18.89 -1.15 5.37
CA LYS A 181 -18.26 -1.21 6.69
C LYS A 181 -18.18 -2.67 7.12
N GLN A 182 -19.29 -3.39 7.20
CA GLN A 182 -19.35 -4.79 7.59
C GLN A 182 -18.42 -5.69 6.74
N LYS A 183 -18.38 -5.49 5.41
CA LYS A 183 -17.43 -6.21 4.54
C LYS A 183 -15.97 -5.97 4.97
N ARG A 184 -15.57 -4.72 5.19
CA ARG A 184 -14.20 -4.40 5.68
C ARG A 184 -13.95 -4.98 7.07
N LYS A 185 -14.92 -4.94 7.98
CA LYS A 185 -14.80 -5.52 9.32
C LYS A 185 -14.51 -7.02 9.23
N ASN A 186 -15.29 -7.74 8.43
CA ASN A 186 -15.10 -9.18 8.20
C ASN A 186 -13.72 -9.50 7.59
N GLU A 187 -13.27 -8.72 6.61
CA GLU A 187 -11.91 -8.87 6.03
C GLU A 187 -10.82 -8.61 7.06
N THR A 188 -11.03 -7.63 7.94
CA THR A 188 -10.06 -7.19 8.95
C THR A 188 -9.88 -8.23 10.05
N GLU A 189 -10.99 -8.79 10.55
CA GLU A 189 -10.99 -9.84 11.57
C GLU A 189 -10.13 -11.04 11.17
N ALA A 190 -10.07 -11.38 9.88
CA ALA A 190 -9.27 -12.49 9.37
C ALA A 190 -7.75 -12.24 9.47
N VAL A 191 -7.30 -10.97 9.48
CA VAL A 191 -5.88 -10.60 9.37
C VAL A 191 -5.28 -10.22 10.71
N VAL A 192 -6.07 -9.60 11.60
CA VAL A 192 -5.61 -9.09 12.90
C VAL A 192 -4.75 -10.07 13.71
N PRO A 193 -5.15 -11.34 13.94
CA PRO A 193 -4.37 -12.25 14.77
C PRO A 193 -3.06 -12.72 14.11
N GLN A 194 -2.85 -12.41 12.84
CA GLN A 194 -1.76 -12.93 12.02
C GLN A 194 -0.64 -11.91 11.76
N PHE A 195 -0.63 -10.75 12.42
CA PHE A 195 0.34 -9.68 12.14
C PHE A 195 1.81 -10.09 12.36
N SER A 196 2.11 -10.82 13.43
CA SER A 196 3.45 -11.33 13.69
C SER A 196 3.86 -12.39 12.67
N ALA A 197 2.95 -13.32 12.34
CA ALA A 197 3.15 -14.32 11.29
C ALA A 197 3.35 -13.70 9.90
N LEU A 198 2.54 -12.69 9.54
CA LEU A 198 2.63 -11.94 8.30
C LEU A 198 4.00 -11.25 8.15
N ARG A 199 4.48 -10.59 9.20
CA ARG A 199 5.82 -9.96 9.19
C ARG A 199 6.90 -11.01 9.06
N ALA A 200 6.85 -12.08 9.87
CA ALA A 200 7.84 -13.15 9.84
C ALA A 200 7.92 -13.82 8.46
N GLU A 201 6.79 -14.17 7.86
CA GLU A 201 6.72 -14.78 6.53
C GLU A 201 7.28 -13.85 5.45
N ALA A 202 6.95 -12.55 5.51
CA ALA A 202 7.53 -11.56 4.61
C ALA A 202 9.07 -11.50 4.73
N HIS A 203 9.61 -11.61 5.94
CA HIS A 203 11.05 -11.68 6.18
C HIS A 203 11.67 -12.97 5.64
N PHE A 204 11.11 -14.15 5.94
CA PHE A 204 11.64 -15.43 5.47
C PHE A 204 11.69 -15.51 3.94
N ARG A 205 10.62 -15.07 3.28
CA ARG A 205 10.55 -15.02 1.81
C ARG A 205 11.57 -14.05 1.23
N TYR A 206 11.65 -12.84 1.79
CA TYR A 206 12.69 -11.89 1.39
C TYR A 206 14.09 -12.52 1.53
N ASN A 207 14.39 -13.17 2.66
CA ASN A 207 15.68 -13.79 2.90
C ASN A 207 15.97 -14.92 1.89
N LYS A 208 14.99 -15.78 1.60
CA LYS A 208 15.11 -16.86 0.59
C LYS A 208 15.45 -16.29 -0.80
N LEU A 209 14.84 -15.17 -1.20
CA LEU A 209 15.15 -14.48 -2.45
C LEU A 209 16.48 -13.72 -2.43
N ALA A 210 16.87 -13.14 -1.28
CA ALA A 210 18.17 -12.52 -1.10
C ALA A 210 19.30 -13.55 -1.25
N ARG A 211 19.11 -14.76 -0.71
CA ARG A 211 20.04 -15.89 -0.89
C ARG A 211 20.10 -16.35 -2.34
N LEU A 212 18.96 -16.46 -3.04
CA LEU A 212 18.92 -16.75 -4.47
C LEU A 212 19.74 -15.72 -5.27
N ARG A 213 19.52 -14.42 -5.02
CA ARG A 213 20.28 -13.33 -5.66
C ARG A 213 21.78 -13.47 -5.40
N LYS A 214 22.18 -13.71 -4.15
CA LYS A 214 23.58 -13.89 -3.78
C LYS A 214 24.21 -15.10 -4.46
N ALA A 215 23.51 -16.23 -4.50
CA ALA A 215 23.96 -17.45 -5.16
C ALA A 215 24.13 -17.24 -6.66
N TYR A 216 23.15 -16.63 -7.31
CA TYR A 216 23.20 -16.23 -8.72
C TYR A 216 24.39 -15.32 -9.03
N GLN A 217 24.55 -14.23 -8.26
CA GLN A 217 25.64 -13.26 -8.48
C GLN A 217 27.02 -13.90 -8.26
N THR A 218 27.16 -14.77 -7.27
CA THR A 218 28.43 -15.46 -6.98
C THR A 218 28.80 -16.44 -8.08
N ALA A 219 27.84 -17.25 -8.53
CA ALA A 219 28.04 -18.17 -9.66
C ALA A 219 28.34 -17.40 -10.95
N LEU A 220 27.65 -16.28 -11.22
CA LEU A 220 27.92 -15.42 -12.38
C LEU A 220 29.32 -14.80 -12.32
N GLN A 221 29.73 -14.25 -11.16
CA GLN A 221 31.07 -13.71 -10.97
C GLN A 221 32.16 -14.76 -11.14
N GLN A 222 31.90 -16.02 -10.75
CA GLN A 222 32.82 -17.10 -11.02
C GLN A 222 32.92 -17.41 -12.51
N CYS A 223 31.78 -17.51 -13.21
CA CYS A 223 31.78 -17.71 -14.67
C CYS A 223 32.59 -16.64 -15.39
N LEU A 224 32.43 -15.36 -15.00
CA LEU A 224 33.16 -14.24 -15.57
C LEU A 224 34.67 -14.30 -15.25
N ARG A 225 35.05 -14.64 -14.02
CA ARG A 225 36.48 -14.71 -13.60
C ARG A 225 37.22 -15.88 -14.24
N GLU A 226 36.57 -17.03 -14.34
CA GLU A 226 37.16 -18.28 -14.85
C GLU A 226 36.89 -18.48 -16.35
N ASN A 227 36.21 -17.53 -16.99
CA ASN A 227 35.79 -17.57 -18.39
C ASN A 227 35.02 -18.87 -18.74
N ILE A 228 34.12 -19.29 -17.85
CA ILE A 228 33.29 -20.48 -18.03
C ILE A 228 32.18 -20.16 -19.04
N PRO A 229 32.01 -20.96 -20.11
CA PRO A 229 30.95 -20.73 -21.09
C PRO A 229 29.57 -21.01 -20.49
N LEU A 230 28.55 -20.30 -20.99
CA LEU A 230 27.15 -20.52 -20.65
C LEU A 230 26.50 -21.53 -21.62
N PRO A 231 25.51 -22.34 -21.19
CA PRO A 231 24.93 -22.35 -19.85
C PRO A 231 25.84 -22.91 -18.76
N HIS A 232 25.65 -22.43 -17.53
CA HIS A 232 26.36 -22.94 -16.37
C HIS A 232 25.40 -23.34 -15.24
N SER A 233 25.48 -24.59 -14.79
CA SER A 233 24.65 -25.14 -13.71
C SER A 233 25.30 -24.95 -12.35
N PHE A 234 24.50 -24.56 -11.36
CA PHE A 234 24.90 -24.52 -9.96
C PHE A 234 23.71 -24.91 -9.07
N SER A 235 23.99 -25.33 -7.85
CA SER A 235 22.97 -25.58 -6.84
C SER A 235 23.36 -24.96 -5.51
N TYR A 236 22.39 -24.76 -4.62
CA TYR A 236 22.66 -24.40 -3.23
C TYR A 236 21.60 -24.98 -2.30
N GLU A 237 21.91 -25.04 -1.01
CA GLU A 237 21.06 -25.68 -0.01
C GLU A 237 20.24 -24.66 0.79
N GLU A 238 18.98 -25.03 1.07
CA GLU A 238 17.97 -24.21 1.74
C GLU A 238 17.38 -24.91 2.97
N GLY A 239 17.12 -24.15 4.05
CA GLY A 239 16.68 -24.65 5.35
C GLY A 239 17.78 -24.69 6.42
N GLU A 240 17.39 -24.81 7.69
CA GLU A 240 18.31 -25.07 8.80
C GLU A 240 17.75 -26.16 9.75
N PRO A 241 18.33 -27.38 9.77
CA PRO A 241 19.36 -27.88 8.85
C PRO A 241 18.85 -27.89 7.40
N ALA A 242 19.74 -28.02 6.41
CA ALA A 242 19.37 -28.02 5.00
C ALA A 242 18.29 -29.06 4.71
N GLN A 243 17.14 -28.60 4.22
CA GLN A 243 15.95 -29.40 3.91
C GLN A 243 15.84 -29.69 2.42
N GLU A 244 16.25 -28.75 1.57
CA GLU A 244 16.15 -28.89 0.12
C GLU A 244 17.40 -28.36 -0.60
N ARG A 245 17.68 -28.91 -1.76
CA ARG A 245 18.68 -28.41 -2.71
C ARG A 245 17.98 -27.77 -3.89
N LEU A 246 18.35 -26.52 -4.17
CA LEU A 246 17.80 -25.72 -5.26
C LEU A 246 18.80 -25.71 -6.41
N SER A 247 18.42 -26.33 -7.52
CA SER A 247 19.25 -26.46 -8.72
C SER A 247 18.86 -25.41 -9.76
N CYS A 248 19.86 -24.67 -10.24
CA CYS A 248 19.70 -23.54 -11.13
C CYS A 248 20.68 -23.58 -12.29
N ARG A 249 20.38 -22.82 -13.34
CA ARG A 249 21.22 -22.68 -14.53
C ARG A 249 21.29 -21.22 -14.95
N ILE A 250 22.50 -20.75 -15.25
CA ILE A 250 22.75 -19.40 -15.77
C ILE A 250 22.78 -19.48 -17.28
N TRP A 251 22.07 -18.56 -17.91
CA TRP A 251 22.01 -18.39 -19.35
C TRP A 251 22.38 -16.97 -19.75
N ASP A 252 22.78 -16.82 -21.00
CA ASP A 252 22.62 -15.57 -21.75
C ASP A 252 21.73 -15.85 -22.97
N ARG A 253 21.43 -14.84 -23.79
CA ARG A 253 20.53 -15.01 -24.94
C ARG A 253 21.12 -15.98 -25.97
N ARG A 254 22.43 -15.90 -26.21
CA ARG A 254 23.14 -16.70 -27.21
C ARG A 254 23.11 -18.18 -26.84
N SER A 255 23.62 -18.50 -25.66
CA SER A 255 23.67 -19.86 -25.12
C SER A 255 22.28 -20.50 -25.05
N PHE A 256 21.26 -19.74 -24.67
CA PHE A 256 19.89 -20.25 -24.64
C PHE A 256 19.37 -20.61 -26.03
N VAL A 257 19.53 -19.72 -27.02
CA VAL A 257 19.06 -20.00 -28.39
C VAL A 257 19.85 -21.13 -29.04
N ILE A 258 21.16 -21.21 -28.80
CA ILE A 258 22.01 -22.29 -29.34
C ILE A 258 21.63 -23.64 -28.71
N ALA A 259 21.38 -23.69 -27.40
CA ALA A 259 21.01 -24.93 -26.72
C ALA A 259 19.62 -25.47 -27.12
N HIS A 260 18.77 -24.62 -27.69
CA HIS A 260 17.42 -24.97 -28.15
C HIS A 260 17.26 -24.70 -29.65
N ALA A 261 18.32 -24.93 -30.44
CA ALA A 261 18.38 -24.53 -31.85
C ALA A 261 17.22 -25.08 -32.69
N GLU A 262 16.72 -26.27 -32.36
CA GLU A 262 15.55 -26.91 -32.97
C GLU A 262 14.24 -26.15 -32.77
N SER A 263 14.18 -25.30 -31.74
CA SER A 263 13.00 -24.50 -31.37
C SER A 263 13.03 -23.06 -31.90
N TYR A 264 14.02 -22.72 -32.74
CA TYR A 264 14.22 -21.39 -33.32
C TYR A 264 14.42 -21.43 -34.84
N ALA A 265 14.14 -20.30 -35.49
CA ALA A 265 14.41 -20.15 -36.91
C ALA A 265 15.93 -20.20 -37.19
N PRO A 266 16.38 -20.79 -38.33
CA PRO A 266 17.80 -20.89 -38.66
C PRO A 266 18.55 -19.55 -38.66
N ARG A 267 17.86 -18.45 -39.00
CA ARG A 267 18.42 -17.10 -38.93
C ARG A 267 18.73 -16.67 -37.49
N SER A 268 17.83 -16.94 -36.55
CA SER A 268 18.05 -16.60 -35.13
C SER A 268 19.21 -17.39 -34.53
N VAL A 269 19.33 -18.68 -34.88
CA VAL A 269 20.45 -19.53 -34.46
C VAL A 269 21.77 -19.01 -35.03
N ARG A 270 21.80 -18.64 -36.32
CA ARG A 270 22.98 -18.03 -36.96
C ARG A 270 23.37 -16.72 -36.27
N ASP A 271 22.41 -15.82 -36.04
CA ASP A 271 22.66 -14.53 -35.38
C ASP A 271 23.16 -14.72 -33.94
N ALA A 272 22.70 -15.77 -33.24
CA ALA A 272 23.18 -16.12 -31.91
C ALA A 272 24.64 -16.63 -31.93
N HIS A 273 25.01 -17.46 -32.92
CA HIS A 273 26.40 -17.90 -33.11
C HIS A 273 27.34 -16.75 -33.50
N SER A 274 26.90 -15.84 -34.37
CA SER A 274 27.71 -14.69 -34.81
C SER A 274 27.68 -13.49 -33.86
N GLY A 275 26.82 -13.52 -32.83
CA GLY A 275 26.69 -12.43 -31.87
C GLY A 275 26.16 -11.13 -32.47
N THR A 276 25.22 -11.22 -33.41
CA THR A 276 24.70 -10.05 -34.17
C THR A 276 23.25 -9.73 -33.80
N ASN A 277 22.75 -8.56 -34.23
CA ASN A 277 21.35 -8.15 -34.09
C ASN A 277 20.84 -8.12 -32.63
N GLN A 278 19.93 -9.02 -32.27
CA GLN A 278 19.36 -9.11 -30.90
C GLN A 278 20.28 -9.85 -29.92
N PHE A 279 21.36 -10.42 -30.43
CA PHE A 279 22.37 -11.18 -29.70
C PHE A 279 23.71 -10.44 -29.62
N ALA A 280 23.80 -9.18 -30.02
CA ALA A 280 25.00 -8.36 -29.82
C ALA A 280 25.36 -8.23 -28.32
N ASP A 281 26.63 -8.00 -28.00
CA ASP A 281 27.13 -8.00 -26.62
C ASP A 281 26.36 -7.00 -25.73
N GLU A 282 25.96 -5.84 -26.28
CA GLU A 282 25.21 -4.82 -25.54
C GLU A 282 23.79 -5.26 -25.17
N ARG A 283 23.29 -6.35 -25.77
CA ARG A 283 21.95 -6.90 -25.56
C ARG A 283 21.97 -8.31 -24.95
N ASN A 284 23.14 -8.93 -24.84
CA ASN A 284 23.30 -10.30 -24.39
C ASN A 284 23.38 -10.39 -22.85
N ASN A 285 22.32 -9.94 -22.18
CA ASN A 285 22.23 -9.99 -20.72
C ASN A 285 22.03 -11.41 -20.21
N THR A 286 22.60 -11.70 -19.03
CA THR A 286 22.45 -12.98 -18.34
C THR A 286 21.14 -13.07 -17.56
N PHE A 287 20.64 -14.28 -17.39
CA PHE A 287 19.44 -14.59 -16.62
C PHE A 287 19.50 -15.97 -15.98
N LEU A 288 18.60 -16.21 -15.03
CA LEU A 288 18.54 -17.44 -14.25
C LEU A 288 17.37 -18.32 -14.70
N GLU A 289 17.62 -19.62 -14.82
CA GLU A 289 16.61 -20.68 -14.86
C GLU A 289 16.67 -21.44 -13.52
N PHE A 290 15.54 -21.54 -12.82
CA PHE A 290 15.36 -22.45 -11.69
C PHE A 290 14.86 -23.78 -12.23
N VAL A 291 15.69 -24.83 -12.13
CA VAL A 291 15.44 -26.13 -12.77
C VAL A 291 14.57 -27.01 -11.89
N LYS A 292 14.96 -27.20 -10.62
CA LYS A 292 14.23 -28.04 -9.67
C LYS A 292 14.64 -27.78 -8.23
N ALA A 293 13.77 -28.15 -7.30
CA ALA A 293 14.12 -28.39 -5.91
C ALA A 293 14.16 -29.90 -5.64
N GLU A 294 15.09 -30.34 -4.80
CA GLU A 294 15.25 -31.74 -4.41
C GLU A 294 15.25 -31.83 -2.87
N PRO A 295 14.47 -32.73 -2.26
CA PRO A 295 14.51 -32.91 -0.81
C PRO A 295 15.86 -33.51 -0.40
N LEU A 296 16.43 -32.98 0.68
CA LEU A 296 17.64 -33.52 1.32
C LEU A 296 17.31 -34.35 2.55
N MET A 297 16.15 -34.10 3.17
CA MET A 297 15.67 -34.77 4.37
C MET A 297 14.20 -35.15 4.23
N GLY A 298 13.88 -36.40 4.56
CA GLY A 298 12.51 -36.94 4.53
C GLY A 298 11.93 -37.17 3.13
N ASP A 299 10.74 -37.76 3.09
CA ASP A 299 9.98 -38.03 1.85
C ASP A 299 9.01 -36.90 1.47
N ALA A 300 9.05 -35.78 2.20
CA ALA A 300 8.19 -34.64 1.91
C ALA A 300 8.59 -33.99 0.57
N PRO A 301 7.62 -33.58 -0.26
CA PRO A 301 7.93 -32.88 -1.49
C PRO A 301 8.66 -31.56 -1.18
N PRO A 302 9.66 -31.19 -1.99
CA PRO A 302 10.41 -29.96 -1.77
C PRO A 302 9.50 -28.74 -2.00
N GLU A 303 9.72 -27.68 -1.23
CA GLU A 303 8.90 -26.47 -1.26
C GLU A 303 9.21 -25.62 -2.49
N GLY A 304 10.50 -25.49 -2.83
CA GLY A 304 10.96 -24.59 -3.89
C GLY A 304 10.64 -23.11 -3.58
N PHE A 305 10.49 -22.29 -4.62
CA PHE A 305 10.13 -20.87 -4.43
C PHE A 305 8.63 -20.63 -4.59
N TRP A 306 8.03 -19.91 -3.63
CA TRP A 306 6.61 -19.55 -3.61
C TRP A 306 6.13 -18.78 -4.86
N PHE A 307 7.04 -18.13 -5.59
CA PHE A 307 6.70 -17.33 -6.78
C PHE A 307 6.77 -18.09 -8.10
N THR A 308 7.24 -19.35 -8.12
CA THR A 308 7.42 -20.11 -9.37
C THR A 308 6.11 -20.31 -10.13
N GLU A 309 5.01 -20.57 -9.41
CA GLU A 309 3.67 -20.66 -10.00
C GLU A 309 3.27 -19.35 -10.71
N LEU A 310 3.55 -18.19 -10.10
CA LEU A 310 3.25 -16.88 -10.69
C LEU A 310 3.99 -16.65 -12.00
N LEU A 311 5.24 -17.11 -12.09
CA LEU A 311 6.05 -16.99 -13.31
C LEU A 311 5.56 -17.93 -14.41
N ASN A 312 5.29 -19.19 -14.06
CA ASN A 312 4.78 -20.21 -14.99
C ASN A 312 3.43 -19.81 -15.61
N LEU A 313 2.53 -19.27 -14.80
CA LEU A 313 1.23 -18.78 -15.25
C LEU A 313 1.30 -17.40 -15.93
N ARG A 314 2.49 -16.79 -16.04
CA ARG A 314 2.73 -15.46 -16.61
C ARG A 314 1.86 -14.39 -15.96
N LEU A 315 1.83 -14.34 -14.63
CA LEU A 315 0.94 -13.43 -13.88
C LEU A 315 1.57 -12.07 -13.53
N LEU A 316 2.85 -11.86 -13.85
CA LEU A 316 3.54 -10.59 -13.63
C LEU A 316 3.19 -9.53 -14.68
N GLY A 317 3.17 -8.26 -14.28
CA GLY A 317 2.91 -7.13 -15.16
C GLY A 317 1.56 -7.26 -15.89
N HIS A 318 1.59 -7.05 -17.19
CA HIS A 318 0.40 -7.19 -18.05
C HIS A 318 0.09 -8.63 -18.47
N GLY A 319 0.87 -9.63 -18.04
CA GLY A 319 0.71 -11.02 -18.45
C GLY A 319 -0.72 -11.60 -18.27
N PRO A 320 -1.47 -11.27 -17.20
CA PRO A 320 -2.87 -11.68 -17.05
C PRO A 320 -3.84 -11.16 -18.13
N ARG A 321 -3.43 -10.17 -18.94
CA ARG A 321 -4.24 -9.54 -20.01
C ARG A 321 -3.70 -9.82 -21.42
N SER A 322 -2.60 -10.57 -21.53
CA SER A 322 -1.91 -10.80 -22.80
C SER A 322 -2.07 -12.24 -23.27
N GLY A 323 -2.13 -12.48 -24.57
CA GLY A 323 -2.24 -13.82 -25.17
C GLY A 323 -3.61 -14.10 -25.77
N GLU A 324 -3.89 -15.36 -26.04
CA GLU A 324 -5.17 -15.82 -26.59
C GLU A 324 -6.30 -15.69 -25.56
N LYS A 325 -7.55 -15.63 -26.04
CA LYS A 325 -8.72 -15.40 -25.16
C LYS A 325 -8.85 -16.48 -24.09
N GLU A 326 -8.56 -17.73 -24.44
CA GLU A 326 -8.58 -18.90 -23.56
C GLU A 326 -7.48 -18.81 -22.50
N GLU A 327 -6.26 -18.41 -22.88
CA GLU A 327 -5.15 -18.18 -21.93
C GLU A 327 -5.52 -17.08 -20.93
N ILE A 328 -6.10 -15.97 -21.41
CA ILE A 328 -6.55 -14.85 -20.57
C ILE A 328 -7.64 -15.34 -19.60
N ALA A 329 -8.67 -16.03 -20.10
CA ALA A 329 -9.77 -16.55 -19.28
C ALA A 329 -9.26 -17.50 -18.18
N SER A 330 -8.33 -18.40 -18.50
CA SER A 330 -7.72 -19.32 -17.55
C SER A 330 -6.96 -18.58 -16.44
N ARG A 331 -6.14 -17.59 -16.79
CA ARG A 331 -5.42 -16.76 -15.81
C ARG A 331 -6.38 -15.95 -14.93
N GLN A 332 -7.45 -15.40 -15.50
CA GLN A 332 -8.47 -14.67 -14.72
C GLN A 332 -9.22 -15.59 -13.76
N ALA A 333 -9.58 -16.80 -14.18
CA ALA A 333 -10.22 -17.79 -13.32
C ALA A 333 -9.30 -18.21 -12.17
N TRP A 334 -8.00 -18.39 -12.43
CA TRP A 334 -7.01 -18.66 -11.38
C TRP A 334 -6.94 -17.48 -10.40
N LEU A 335 -6.85 -16.24 -10.90
CA LEU A 335 -6.79 -15.03 -10.06
C LEU A 335 -8.03 -14.88 -9.17
N GLN A 336 -9.22 -15.21 -9.68
CA GLN A 336 -10.47 -15.19 -8.93
C GLN A 336 -10.51 -16.19 -7.77
N LYS A 337 -9.93 -17.38 -7.93
CA LYS A 337 -9.80 -18.36 -6.83
C LYS A 337 -8.99 -17.81 -5.65
N TRP A 338 -8.01 -16.96 -5.93
CA TRP A 338 -7.20 -16.26 -4.92
C TRP A 338 -7.83 -14.95 -4.42
N GLY A 339 -9.08 -14.66 -4.78
CA GLY A 339 -9.81 -13.46 -4.37
C GLY A 339 -9.47 -12.19 -5.16
N TYR A 340 -8.66 -12.29 -6.22
CA TYR A 340 -8.40 -11.16 -7.12
C TYR A 340 -9.54 -11.01 -8.14
N GLY A 341 -9.86 -9.78 -8.53
CA GLY A 341 -10.84 -9.55 -9.60
C GLY A 341 -12.29 -9.31 -9.18
N GLU A 342 -12.57 -9.00 -7.91
CA GLU A 342 -13.86 -8.42 -7.47
C GLU A 342 -14.10 -6.97 -8.00
N GLY A 343 -13.55 -6.63 -9.17
CA GLY A 343 -13.56 -5.30 -9.77
C GLY A 343 -14.86 -4.99 -10.52
N ARG A 344 -14.80 -4.00 -11.41
CA ARG A 344 -15.94 -3.66 -12.29
C ARG A 344 -16.21 -4.79 -13.28
N PRO A 345 -17.48 -5.04 -13.67
CA PRO A 345 -17.79 -5.94 -14.78
C PRO A 345 -16.97 -5.58 -16.01
N GLY A 346 -16.28 -6.56 -16.60
CA GLY A 346 -15.43 -6.39 -17.79
C GLY A 346 -13.98 -5.95 -17.52
N GLU A 347 -13.58 -5.67 -16.28
CA GLU A 347 -12.19 -5.31 -15.95
C GLU A 347 -11.35 -6.54 -15.58
N LEU A 348 -10.27 -6.78 -16.33
CA LEU A 348 -9.35 -7.90 -16.08
C LEU A 348 -8.43 -7.61 -14.89
N ALA A 349 -8.33 -8.56 -13.96
CA ALA A 349 -7.46 -8.47 -12.79
C ALA A 349 -5.98 -8.54 -13.16
N VAL A 350 -5.18 -7.63 -12.59
CA VAL A 350 -3.71 -7.56 -12.74
C VAL A 350 -3.05 -7.23 -11.40
N PRO A 351 -3.14 -8.12 -10.38
CA PRO A 351 -2.75 -7.77 -9.02
C PRO A 351 -1.25 -7.55 -8.81
N PHE A 352 -0.42 -8.04 -9.74
CA PHE A 352 1.05 -7.95 -9.74
C PHE A 352 1.59 -7.00 -10.82
N ASP A 353 0.74 -6.11 -11.36
CA ASP A 353 1.19 -5.06 -12.25
C ASP A 353 1.74 -3.88 -11.43
N ALA A 354 3.06 -3.75 -11.42
CA ALA A 354 3.74 -2.69 -10.70
C ALA A 354 3.69 -1.34 -11.43
N HIS A 355 3.31 -1.27 -12.71
CA HIS A 355 3.38 -0.05 -13.54
C HIS A 355 4.74 0.68 -13.52
N ALA A 356 5.78 0.01 -13.04
CA ALA A 356 7.13 0.51 -12.89
C ALA A 356 8.06 -0.44 -13.67
N PRO A 357 8.73 0.04 -14.73
CA PRO A 357 9.64 -0.79 -15.50
C PRO A 357 10.70 -1.44 -14.60
N GLY A 358 10.99 -2.72 -14.85
CA GLY A 358 11.98 -3.47 -14.07
C GLY A 358 11.54 -3.90 -12.66
N LEU A 359 10.29 -3.63 -12.26
CA LEU A 359 9.67 -4.22 -11.06
C LEU A 359 8.48 -5.08 -11.48
N LEU A 360 8.40 -6.31 -10.98
CA LEU A 360 7.31 -7.28 -11.24
C LEU A 360 6.79 -7.27 -12.68
N SER A 361 7.70 -7.10 -13.63
CA SER A 361 7.36 -6.96 -15.04
C SER A 361 8.45 -7.58 -15.88
N TRP A 362 8.03 -8.14 -17.00
CA TRP A 362 8.92 -8.65 -18.03
C TRP A 362 9.51 -7.52 -18.89
N SER A 363 9.05 -6.27 -18.75
CA SER A 363 9.61 -5.13 -19.47
C SER A 363 10.55 -4.33 -18.58
N ASP A 364 11.77 -4.08 -19.07
CA ASP A 364 12.70 -3.12 -18.46
C ASP A 364 12.39 -1.66 -18.85
N GLY A 365 11.33 -1.43 -19.65
CA GLY A 365 10.91 -0.10 -20.09
C GLY A 365 11.70 0.45 -21.29
N SER A 366 12.65 -0.31 -21.83
CA SER A 366 13.34 0.06 -23.06
C SER A 366 12.42 -0.12 -24.29
N ARG A 367 12.20 0.95 -25.05
CA ARG A 367 11.46 0.90 -26.34
C ARG A 367 12.34 0.41 -27.50
N LYS A 368 13.63 0.15 -27.28
CA LYS A 368 14.62 -0.17 -28.32
C LYS A 368 15.14 -1.59 -28.15
N GLY A 369 14.52 -2.55 -28.85
CA GLY A 369 14.95 -3.95 -28.93
C GLY A 369 14.61 -4.73 -27.66
N GLY A 370 13.69 -5.69 -27.77
CA GLY A 370 13.10 -6.43 -26.64
C GLY A 370 14.08 -6.70 -25.50
N GLY A 371 13.84 -6.08 -24.35
CA GLY A 371 14.64 -6.21 -23.13
C GLY A 371 14.72 -7.64 -22.62
N ILE A 372 15.62 -7.91 -21.66
CA ILE A 372 15.89 -9.29 -21.19
C ILE A 372 14.64 -9.97 -20.62
N GLY A 373 13.79 -9.24 -19.90
CA GLY A 373 12.56 -9.82 -19.39
C GLY A 373 11.56 -10.19 -20.49
N LEU A 374 11.50 -9.46 -21.60
CA LEU A 374 10.59 -9.78 -22.71
C LEU A 374 11.06 -11.06 -23.38
N PHE A 375 12.37 -11.15 -23.63
CA PHE A 375 13.01 -12.38 -24.09
C PHE A 375 12.67 -13.56 -23.16
N MET A 376 12.92 -13.44 -21.85
CA MET A 376 12.59 -14.50 -20.88
C MET A 376 11.10 -14.89 -20.91
N SER A 377 10.19 -13.92 -20.99
CA SER A 377 8.76 -14.20 -21.06
C SER A 377 8.39 -15.02 -22.29
N GLU A 378 8.93 -14.67 -23.45
CA GLU A 378 8.71 -15.36 -24.73
C GLU A 378 9.36 -16.75 -24.76
N THR A 379 10.54 -16.90 -24.14
CA THR A 379 11.31 -18.15 -24.15
C THR A 379 10.98 -19.11 -23.02
N GLN A 380 10.21 -18.69 -22.01
CA GLN A 380 9.77 -19.54 -20.89
C GLN A 380 9.13 -20.87 -21.34
N LYS A 381 8.41 -20.88 -22.48
CA LYS A 381 7.77 -22.11 -23.03
C LYS A 381 8.80 -23.13 -23.55
N ARG A 382 10.06 -22.73 -23.75
CA ARG A 382 11.16 -23.58 -24.24
C ARG A 382 12.11 -24.03 -23.13
N ALA A 383 12.04 -23.41 -21.94
CA ALA A 383 12.91 -23.74 -20.82
C ALA A 383 12.44 -25.04 -20.14
N GLU A 384 13.38 -25.80 -19.56
CA GLU A 384 13.07 -26.99 -18.76
C GLU A 384 12.51 -26.59 -17.39
N GLY A 385 13.00 -25.47 -16.85
CA GLY A 385 12.62 -24.89 -15.57
C GLY A 385 11.94 -23.52 -15.69
N VAL A 386 11.93 -22.78 -14.59
CA VAL A 386 11.30 -21.46 -14.49
C VAL A 386 12.35 -20.37 -14.68
N LEU A 387 12.16 -19.48 -15.66
CA LEU A 387 13.04 -18.34 -15.88
C LEU A 387 12.72 -17.24 -14.86
N VAL A 388 13.72 -16.85 -14.06
CA VAL A 388 13.54 -15.97 -12.89
C VAL A 388 14.19 -14.60 -13.13
N PRO A 389 13.41 -13.50 -13.17
CA PRO A 389 13.96 -12.14 -13.26
C PRO A 389 14.45 -11.69 -11.87
N VAL A 390 15.58 -12.26 -11.42
CA VAL A 390 16.09 -12.20 -10.04
C VAL A 390 16.11 -10.77 -9.46
N GLU A 391 16.72 -9.81 -10.16
CA GLU A 391 16.85 -8.43 -9.65
C GLU A 391 15.48 -7.73 -9.51
N ALA A 392 14.57 -7.94 -10.45
CA ALA A 392 13.23 -7.35 -10.43
C ALA A 392 12.37 -7.90 -9.27
N LEU A 393 12.44 -9.21 -9.03
CA LEU A 393 11.74 -9.84 -7.91
C LEU A 393 12.36 -9.43 -6.57
N TYR A 394 13.69 -9.36 -6.50
CA TYR A 394 14.40 -8.96 -5.29
C TYR A 394 14.06 -7.54 -4.86
N ALA A 395 14.09 -6.58 -5.80
CA ALA A 395 13.71 -5.20 -5.53
C ALA A 395 12.23 -5.09 -5.12
N ALA A 396 11.33 -5.83 -5.78
CA ALA A 396 9.92 -5.86 -5.41
C ALA A 396 9.69 -6.43 -4.00
N ALA A 397 10.36 -7.52 -3.64
CA ALA A 397 10.32 -8.09 -2.30
C ALA A 397 10.83 -7.09 -1.25
N MET A 398 11.91 -6.37 -1.53
CA MET A 398 12.43 -5.33 -0.63
C MET A 398 11.43 -4.20 -0.36
N PHE A 399 10.80 -3.67 -1.40
CA PHE A 399 9.75 -2.65 -1.23
C PHE A 399 8.52 -3.20 -0.51
N GLY A 400 8.12 -4.43 -0.83
CA GLY A 400 7.01 -5.13 -0.17
C GLY A 400 7.27 -5.32 1.33
N LEU A 401 8.48 -5.72 1.71
CA LEU A 401 8.89 -5.96 3.09
C LEU A 401 8.84 -4.67 3.92
N LEU A 402 9.47 -3.60 3.44
CA LEU A 402 9.43 -2.29 4.12
C LEU A 402 8.00 -1.79 4.28
N ALA A 403 7.15 -1.98 3.25
CA ALA A 403 5.75 -1.57 3.30
C ALA A 403 4.96 -2.37 4.34
N ILE A 404 5.08 -3.71 4.36
CA ILE A 404 4.37 -4.56 5.32
C ILE A 404 4.80 -4.22 6.75
N ASP A 405 6.10 -4.16 7.03
CA ASP A 405 6.61 -3.85 8.37
C ASP A 405 6.12 -2.47 8.84
N THR A 406 6.29 -1.44 8.00
CA THR A 406 5.90 -0.08 8.37
C THR A 406 4.38 0.03 8.58
N LEU A 407 3.57 -0.51 7.68
CA LEU A 407 2.10 -0.40 7.77
C LEU A 407 1.54 -1.13 9.00
N THR A 408 2.13 -2.27 9.36
CA THR A 408 1.66 -3.09 10.50
C THR A 408 2.19 -2.59 11.85
N SER A 409 3.33 -1.90 11.89
CA SER A 409 3.91 -1.34 13.13
C SER A 409 3.46 0.08 13.47
N THR A 410 3.10 0.88 12.46
CA THR A 410 2.78 2.31 12.65
C THR A 410 1.33 2.67 12.30
N GLY A 411 0.64 1.81 11.56
CA GLY A 411 -0.68 2.10 11.00
C GLY A 411 -0.67 3.22 9.96
N LEU A 412 0.47 3.57 9.34
CA LEU A 412 0.55 4.63 8.31
C LEU A 412 -0.45 4.42 7.16
N ARG A 413 -0.91 5.52 6.54
CA ARG A 413 -1.59 5.46 5.24
C ARG A 413 -0.57 5.26 4.14
N ILE A 414 -0.99 4.67 3.02
CA ILE A 414 -0.13 4.50 1.84
C ILE A 414 0.47 5.82 1.33
N ASN A 415 -0.29 6.92 1.32
CA ASN A 415 0.24 8.25 1.00
C ASN A 415 1.35 8.71 1.96
N GLU A 416 1.28 8.34 3.23
CA GLU A 416 2.31 8.67 4.23
C GLU A 416 3.55 7.81 4.00
N LEU A 417 3.38 6.52 3.72
CA LEU A 417 4.46 5.59 3.34
C LEU A 417 5.22 6.04 2.07
N MET A 418 4.50 6.53 1.06
CA MET A 418 5.09 7.04 -0.19
C MET A 418 6.03 8.24 0.00
N GLN A 419 5.95 8.95 1.14
CA GLN A 419 6.76 10.14 1.43
C GLN A 419 8.13 9.82 2.03
N LEU A 420 8.39 8.57 2.42
CA LEU A 420 9.63 8.21 3.10
C LEU A 420 10.87 8.59 2.25
N ARG A 421 11.84 9.24 2.88
CA ARG A 421 13.09 9.72 2.27
C ARG A 421 14.27 9.59 3.25
N LEU A 422 15.48 9.42 2.72
CA LEU A 422 16.73 9.33 3.51
C LEU A 422 17.26 10.73 3.88
N SER A 423 16.40 11.55 4.49
CA SER A 423 16.77 12.91 4.90
C SER A 423 16.49 13.12 6.39
N ARG A 424 17.31 13.96 7.04
CA ARG A 424 17.25 14.20 8.50
C ARG A 424 15.93 14.84 8.96
N ASP A 425 15.22 15.49 8.05
CA ASP A 425 13.92 16.10 8.29
C ASP A 425 12.75 15.12 8.11
N CYS A 426 12.98 13.95 7.50
CA CYS A 426 12.01 12.86 7.42
C CYS A 426 12.29 11.77 8.46
N ILE A 427 13.54 11.32 8.59
CA ILE A 427 13.98 10.34 9.59
C ILE A 427 14.70 11.11 10.68
N VAL A 428 14.02 11.32 11.80
CA VAL A 428 14.55 12.08 12.93
C VAL A 428 15.06 11.11 13.98
N GLN A 429 16.34 11.24 14.31
CA GLN A 429 16.95 10.58 15.45
C GLN A 429 16.76 11.45 16.70
N LEU A 430 16.19 10.88 17.74
CA LEU A 430 16.11 11.49 19.06
C LEU A 430 17.08 10.77 19.99
N GLU A 431 17.93 11.53 20.67
CA GLU A 431 18.84 11.03 21.69
C GLU A 431 18.39 11.51 23.05
N GLU A 432 18.16 10.58 23.96
CA GLU A 432 17.75 10.86 25.34
C GLU A 432 18.74 10.25 26.33
N ASN A 433 19.10 11.00 27.36
CA ASN A 433 19.93 10.48 28.45
C ASN A 433 19.23 9.28 29.14
N ALA A 434 20.02 8.32 29.60
CA ALA A 434 19.51 7.25 30.42
C ALA A 434 18.80 7.81 31.68
N PRO A 435 17.66 7.23 32.10
CA PRO A 435 16.99 7.64 33.33
C PRO A 435 17.92 7.55 34.54
N VAL A 436 17.75 8.46 35.49
CA VAL A 436 18.47 8.45 36.76
C VAL A 436 18.18 7.12 37.48
N GLY A 437 19.22 6.34 37.76
CA GLY A 437 19.10 5.03 38.43
C GLY A 437 18.97 3.82 37.48
N ALA A 438 18.96 4.01 36.15
CA ALA A 438 19.01 2.90 35.22
C ALA A 438 20.34 2.13 35.33
N LYS A 439 20.27 0.79 35.29
CA LYS A 439 21.45 -0.09 35.27
C LYS A 439 22.34 0.19 34.06
N ASP A 440 21.72 0.43 32.91
CA ASP A 440 22.38 0.87 31.69
C ASP A 440 22.34 2.40 31.61
N ARG A 441 23.52 3.02 31.49
CA ARG A 441 23.71 4.47 31.41
C ARG A 441 23.88 4.99 29.98
N SER A 442 23.84 4.12 28.97
CA SER A 442 23.97 4.52 27.57
C SER A 442 22.84 5.44 27.11
N PRO A 443 23.13 6.42 26.23
CA PRO A 443 22.11 7.27 25.64
C PRO A 443 21.14 6.42 24.80
N ARG A 444 19.86 6.71 24.95
CA ARG A 444 18.78 6.00 24.25
C ARG A 444 18.54 6.68 22.91
N ILE A 445 18.92 6.01 21.84
CA ILE A 445 18.69 6.45 20.46
C ILE A 445 17.33 5.94 19.99
N ARG A 446 16.53 6.84 19.44
CA ARG A 446 15.15 6.59 19.02
C ARG A 446 14.90 7.20 17.66
N TYR A 447 13.96 6.65 16.90
CA TYR A 447 13.68 7.10 15.53
C TYR A 447 12.21 7.39 15.32
N LEU A 448 11.93 8.41 14.51
CA LEU A 448 10.59 8.73 14.04
C LEU A 448 10.60 9.14 12.57
N PHE A 449 9.47 8.91 11.90
CA PHE A 449 9.15 9.53 10.63
C PHE A 449 8.39 10.84 10.85
N ARG A 450 8.74 11.86 10.08
CA ARG A 450 8.04 13.14 10.04
C ARG A 450 7.37 13.31 8.67
N LEU A 451 6.04 13.13 8.62
CA LEU A 451 5.27 12.98 7.37
C LEU A 451 4.04 13.88 7.36
N LEU A 452 3.51 14.17 6.16
CA LEU A 452 2.28 14.93 5.98
C LEU A 452 1.06 14.00 5.90
N PRO A 453 0.18 13.97 6.93
CA PRO A 453 -0.96 13.06 6.96
C PRO A 453 -1.97 13.33 5.85
N LYS A 454 -2.74 12.31 5.47
CA LYS A 454 -3.87 12.50 4.53
C LYS A 454 -4.96 13.36 5.17
N GLY A 455 -5.37 14.40 4.46
CA GLY A 455 -6.37 15.36 4.95
C GLY A 455 -5.78 16.56 5.69
N GLU A 456 -4.46 16.61 5.86
CA GLU A 456 -3.80 17.84 6.28
C GLU A 456 -3.79 18.87 5.13
N ARG A 457 -4.27 20.07 5.44
CA ARG A 457 -4.39 21.19 4.51
C ARG A 457 -3.26 22.18 4.66
N THR A 458 -2.64 22.28 5.84
CA THR A 458 -1.39 23.04 6.06
C THR A 458 -0.17 22.20 5.71
N ASP A 459 1.03 22.79 5.72
CA ASP A 459 2.30 22.04 5.56
C ASP A 459 2.86 21.51 6.89
N THR A 460 1.99 21.36 7.89
CA THR A 460 2.35 20.83 9.20
C THR A 460 2.67 19.33 9.10
N LEU A 461 3.91 18.98 9.42
CA LEU A 461 4.36 17.60 9.47
C LEU A 461 4.10 16.99 10.85
N TYR A 462 3.84 15.69 10.87
CA TYR A 462 3.52 14.94 12.08
C TYR A 462 4.51 13.80 12.30
N ASN A 463 4.80 13.53 13.57
CA ASN A 463 5.71 12.47 13.99
C ASN A 463 4.98 11.12 14.09
N TYR A 464 5.64 10.08 13.60
CA TYR A 464 5.27 8.67 13.71
C TYR A 464 6.46 7.89 14.25
N GLY A 465 6.35 7.33 15.45
CA GLY A 465 7.43 6.55 16.06
C GLY A 465 7.65 5.24 15.31
N ILE A 466 8.91 4.81 15.20
CA ILE A 466 9.29 3.56 14.52
C ILE A 466 10.30 2.76 15.33
N GLY A 467 10.28 1.45 15.15
CA GLY A 467 11.20 0.53 15.83
C GLY A 467 12.54 0.36 15.12
N LYS A 468 13.49 -0.31 15.80
CA LYS A 468 14.81 -0.66 15.26
C LYS A 468 14.70 -1.48 13.96
N GLU A 469 13.73 -2.39 13.87
CA GLU A 469 13.55 -3.23 12.68
C GLU A 469 13.18 -2.40 11.43
N THR A 470 12.27 -1.44 11.57
CA THR A 470 11.88 -0.54 10.47
C THR A 470 13.08 0.28 9.97
N ILE A 471 13.94 0.77 10.86
CA ILE A 471 15.17 1.48 10.46
C ILE A 471 16.13 0.57 9.70
N ARG A 472 16.33 -0.66 10.18
CA ARG A 472 17.15 -1.66 9.51
C ARG A 472 16.65 -1.95 8.08
N LEU A 473 15.32 -2.01 7.90
CA LEU A 473 14.72 -2.18 6.58
C LEU A 473 14.87 -0.95 5.68
N VAL A 474 14.74 0.26 6.25
CA VAL A 474 15.01 1.52 5.53
C VAL A 474 16.44 1.56 5.02
N GLU A 475 17.42 1.20 5.86
CA GLU A 475 18.84 1.14 5.47
C GLU A 475 19.08 0.15 4.34
N LYS A 476 18.46 -1.04 4.41
CA LYS A 476 18.56 -2.03 3.33
C LYS A 476 17.96 -1.57 2.03
N VAL A 477 16.77 -0.92 2.04
CA VAL A 477 16.18 -0.35 0.83
C VAL A 477 17.10 0.73 0.27
N GLY A 478 17.67 1.58 1.13
CA GLY A 478 18.71 2.52 0.76
C GLY A 478 19.87 1.83 0.05
N LYS A 479 20.50 0.83 0.68
CA LYS A 479 21.63 0.09 0.11
C LYS A 479 21.29 -0.54 -1.24
N MET A 480 20.13 -1.19 -1.36
CA MET A 480 19.65 -1.79 -2.61
C MET A 480 19.50 -0.74 -3.71
N LEU A 481 19.02 0.48 -3.40
CA LEU A 481 18.96 1.58 -4.35
C LEU A 481 20.34 2.15 -4.72
N PHE A 482 21.25 2.25 -3.76
CA PHE A 482 22.64 2.65 -4.01
C PHE A 482 23.33 1.68 -4.98
N GLU A 483 23.16 0.37 -4.76
CA GLU A 483 23.63 -0.68 -5.67
C GLU A 483 22.99 -0.55 -7.06
N HIS A 484 21.65 -0.43 -7.11
CA HIS A 484 20.88 -0.33 -8.36
C HIS A 484 21.28 0.87 -9.22
N TYR A 485 21.55 2.01 -8.60
CA TYR A 485 21.96 3.23 -9.29
C TYR A 485 23.48 3.36 -9.46
N CYS A 486 24.25 2.37 -9.00
CA CYS A 486 25.71 2.35 -9.01
C CYS A 486 26.33 3.62 -8.37
N LEU A 487 25.77 4.05 -7.24
CA LEU A 487 26.18 5.27 -6.56
C LEU A 487 27.46 5.05 -5.74
N ARG A 488 28.32 6.05 -5.70
CA ARG A 488 29.50 6.07 -4.84
C ARG A 488 29.15 6.45 -3.40
N PRO A 489 29.97 6.06 -2.41
CA PRO A 489 29.80 6.52 -1.03
C PRO A 489 29.72 8.05 -0.97
N GLY A 490 28.67 8.57 -0.33
CA GLY A 490 28.41 10.01 -0.21
C GLY A 490 27.55 10.62 -1.34
N GLU A 491 27.29 9.91 -2.43
CA GLU A 491 26.34 10.37 -3.45
C GLU A 491 24.90 10.22 -2.93
N ALA A 492 24.04 11.19 -3.25
CA ALA A 492 22.62 11.15 -2.86
C ALA A 492 21.81 10.30 -3.85
N LEU A 493 20.74 9.66 -3.35
CA LEU A 493 19.76 9.02 -4.23
C LEU A 493 19.17 10.03 -5.23
N PRO A 494 18.82 9.60 -6.45
CA PRO A 494 18.20 10.47 -7.45
C PRO A 494 16.96 11.18 -6.88
N ARG A 495 16.84 12.47 -7.18
CA ARG A 495 15.62 13.23 -6.91
C ARG A 495 14.59 12.90 -7.99
N VAL A 496 13.44 12.38 -7.59
CA VAL A 496 12.35 12.00 -8.49
C VAL A 496 11.09 12.76 -8.11
N VAL A 497 10.30 13.14 -9.11
CA VAL A 497 9.00 13.78 -8.89
C VAL A 497 8.07 12.77 -8.22
N PHE A 498 7.38 13.18 -7.16
CA PHE A 498 6.34 12.38 -6.52
C PHE A 498 5.31 11.93 -7.56
N ASP A 499 4.80 10.70 -7.45
CA ASP A 499 3.94 10.07 -8.46
C ASP A 499 2.91 11.08 -9.04
N PRO A 500 3.06 11.49 -10.31
CA PRO A 500 2.21 12.49 -10.95
C PRO A 500 0.77 12.02 -11.18
N LEU A 501 0.43 10.77 -10.89
CA LEU A 501 -0.96 10.27 -10.91
C LEU A 501 -1.60 10.28 -9.52
N HIS A 502 -0.79 10.30 -8.46
CA HIS A 502 -1.30 10.31 -7.10
C HIS A 502 -2.08 11.59 -6.78
N GLY A 503 -3.26 11.47 -6.15
CA GLY A 503 -4.19 12.58 -5.92
C GLY A 503 -3.62 13.79 -5.16
N ARG A 504 -2.55 13.58 -4.37
CA ARG A 504 -1.86 14.64 -3.60
C ARG A 504 -0.48 15.03 -4.14
N SER A 505 -0.09 14.62 -5.35
CA SER A 505 1.25 14.94 -5.88
C SER A 505 1.56 16.44 -5.87
N HIS A 506 0.55 17.30 -6.07
CA HIS A 506 0.67 18.76 -6.01
C HIS A 506 1.18 19.31 -4.66
N ARG A 507 1.18 18.49 -3.61
CA ARG A 507 1.70 18.82 -2.26
C ARG A 507 3.18 18.49 -2.10
N PHE A 508 3.78 17.78 -3.06
CA PHE A 508 5.09 17.16 -2.91
C PHE A 508 5.98 17.52 -4.12
N GLY A 509 7.21 17.95 -3.82
CA GLY A 509 8.21 18.28 -4.83
C GLY A 509 8.99 17.06 -5.32
N ALA A 510 10.07 17.31 -6.08
CA ALA A 510 11.02 16.28 -6.44
C ALA A 510 12.02 16.05 -5.30
N GLU A 511 12.07 14.83 -4.77
CA GLU A 511 12.93 14.48 -3.64
C GLU A 511 13.56 13.09 -3.81
N SER A 512 14.54 12.80 -2.96
CA SER A 512 15.24 11.51 -2.87
C SER A 512 14.40 10.49 -2.10
N TYR A 513 13.21 10.15 -2.62
CA TYR A 513 12.28 9.20 -2.01
C TYR A 513 12.87 7.79 -1.93
N LEU A 514 12.51 7.02 -0.90
CA LEU A 514 12.87 5.61 -0.75
C LEU A 514 12.05 4.72 -1.69
N PHE A 515 10.78 5.01 -1.88
CA PHE A 515 9.94 4.31 -2.85
C PHE A 515 10.18 4.90 -4.24
N GLN A 516 11.35 4.60 -4.81
CA GLN A 516 11.70 4.92 -6.19
C GLN A 516 12.36 3.73 -6.87
N TYR A 517 12.19 3.60 -8.18
CA TYR A 517 12.95 2.64 -8.98
C TYR A 517 13.04 3.13 -10.42
N ASN A 518 14.18 2.88 -11.07
CA ASN A 518 14.45 3.38 -12.43
C ASN A 518 14.15 4.89 -12.58
N ARG A 519 14.56 5.68 -11.58
CA ARG A 519 14.39 7.15 -11.52
C ARG A 519 12.94 7.62 -11.60
N LYS A 520 11.99 6.79 -11.13
CA LYS A 520 10.58 7.13 -10.97
C LYS A 520 10.13 6.83 -9.56
N HIS A 521 9.27 7.68 -9.01
CA HIS A 521 8.59 7.41 -7.75
C HIS A 521 7.57 6.28 -7.93
N LEU A 522 7.44 5.39 -6.95
CA LEU A 522 6.51 4.27 -7.00
C LEU A 522 5.11 4.72 -6.58
N SER A 523 4.09 4.33 -7.35
CA SER A 523 2.67 4.59 -7.05
C SER A 523 2.16 3.73 -5.89
N ASP A 524 0.97 4.06 -5.36
CA ASP A 524 0.31 3.21 -4.36
C ASP A 524 -0.08 1.84 -4.93
N GLU A 525 -0.41 1.75 -6.22
CA GLU A 525 -0.61 0.48 -6.92
C GLU A 525 0.69 -0.33 -6.99
N THR A 526 1.82 0.31 -7.32
CA THR A 526 3.13 -0.35 -7.38
C THR A 526 3.52 -0.96 -6.04
N ILE A 527 3.44 -0.18 -4.97
CA ILE A 527 3.77 -0.65 -3.62
C ILE A 527 2.83 -1.79 -3.20
N SER A 528 1.53 -1.67 -3.54
CA SER A 528 0.55 -2.73 -3.28
C SER A 528 0.86 -4.02 -4.04
N ALA A 529 1.32 -3.94 -5.29
CA ALA A 529 1.74 -5.09 -6.08
C ALA A 529 2.98 -5.78 -5.47
N CYS A 530 3.97 -5.00 -5.05
CA CYS A 530 5.17 -5.49 -4.33
C CYS A 530 4.80 -6.22 -3.04
N MET A 531 3.88 -5.66 -2.24
CA MET A 531 3.36 -6.34 -1.05
C MET A 531 2.71 -7.66 -1.44
N ARG A 532 1.70 -7.64 -2.33
CA ARG A 532 0.96 -8.85 -2.74
C ARG A 532 1.88 -9.94 -3.26
N PHE A 533 2.90 -9.60 -4.04
CA PHE A 533 3.90 -10.54 -4.52
C PHE A 533 4.64 -11.24 -3.37
N LEU A 534 5.12 -10.46 -2.40
CA LEU A 534 5.89 -11.00 -1.28
C LEU A 534 5.07 -11.97 -0.43
N ILE A 535 3.80 -11.66 -0.19
CA ILE A 535 2.89 -12.46 0.66
C ILE A 535 1.93 -13.37 -0.14
N HIS A 536 2.17 -13.55 -1.43
CA HIS A 536 1.32 -14.42 -2.27
C HIS A 536 1.35 -15.87 -1.77
N GLY A 537 0.20 -16.55 -1.70
CA GLY A 537 0.10 -17.90 -1.13
C GLY A 537 -0.25 -17.90 0.36
N MET A 538 -0.19 -16.76 1.06
CA MET A 538 -0.84 -16.63 2.36
C MET A 538 -2.35 -16.47 2.16
N VAL A 539 -3.13 -17.45 2.60
CA VAL A 539 -4.60 -17.42 2.49
C VAL A 539 -5.18 -16.89 3.79
N PHE A 540 -5.96 -15.82 3.69
CA PHE A 540 -6.75 -15.28 4.78
C PHE A 540 -8.21 -15.47 4.41
N GLU A 541 -9.00 -16.11 5.26
CA GLU A 541 -10.42 -16.34 4.99
C GLU A 541 -11.27 -15.55 5.97
N SER A 542 -12.27 -14.86 5.43
CA SER A 542 -13.36 -14.35 6.26
C SER A 542 -14.13 -15.52 6.88
N ARG A 543 -14.94 -15.25 7.91
CA ARG A 543 -15.88 -16.23 8.50
C ARG A 543 -16.78 -16.94 7.48
N SER A 544 -17.05 -16.27 6.35
CA SER A 544 -17.86 -16.80 5.26
C SER A 544 -17.07 -17.67 4.27
N GLY A 545 -15.82 -18.01 4.58
CA GLY A 545 -14.92 -18.79 3.70
C GLY A 545 -14.42 -18.01 2.47
N LYS A 546 -14.70 -16.70 2.38
CA LYS A 546 -14.23 -15.89 1.25
C LYS A 546 -12.77 -15.47 1.45
N PRO A 547 -11.91 -15.60 0.42
CA PRO A 547 -10.53 -15.17 0.48
C PRO A 547 -10.42 -13.65 0.63
N VAL A 548 -9.49 -13.21 1.47
CA VAL A 548 -9.23 -11.80 1.79
C VAL A 548 -7.91 -11.38 1.16
N VAL A 549 -7.99 -10.47 0.20
CA VAL A 549 -6.79 -9.90 -0.45
C VAL A 549 -6.22 -8.75 0.38
N LEU A 550 -4.97 -8.90 0.80
CA LEU A 550 -4.25 -7.86 1.53
C LEU A 550 -4.03 -6.60 0.69
N LYS A 551 -4.33 -5.45 1.32
CA LYS A 551 -4.22 -4.09 0.77
C LYS A 551 -3.67 -3.16 1.85
N PRO A 552 -2.92 -2.09 1.50
CA PRO A 552 -2.41 -1.14 2.50
C PRO A 552 -3.51 -0.56 3.40
N HIS A 553 -4.68 -0.24 2.82
CA HIS A 553 -5.82 0.26 3.59
C HIS A 553 -6.39 -0.77 4.57
N LEU A 554 -6.37 -2.07 4.21
CA LEU A 554 -6.82 -3.15 5.07
C LEU A 554 -5.86 -3.32 6.26
N LEU A 555 -4.54 -3.34 6.04
CA LEU A 555 -3.56 -3.44 7.13
C LEU A 555 -3.68 -2.29 8.14
N ARG A 556 -3.89 -1.06 7.66
CA ARG A 556 -4.17 0.07 8.55
C ARG A 556 -5.49 -0.10 9.31
N HIS A 557 -6.51 -0.69 8.70
CA HIS A 557 -7.77 -0.97 9.37
C HIS A 557 -7.58 -2.04 10.45
N SER A 558 -6.88 -3.14 10.13
CA SER A 558 -6.52 -4.21 11.05
C SER A 558 -5.71 -3.70 12.22
N PHE A 559 -4.77 -2.79 11.99
CA PHE A 559 -4.04 -2.13 13.07
C PHE A 559 -4.94 -1.35 14.02
N ALA A 560 -5.84 -0.52 13.47
CA ALA A 560 -6.78 0.26 14.27
C ALA A 560 -7.75 -0.62 15.06
N THR A 561 -8.26 -1.68 14.42
CA THR A 561 -9.14 -2.66 15.04
C THR A 561 -8.43 -3.43 16.14
N TYR A 562 -7.19 -3.90 15.91
CA TYR A 562 -6.37 -4.54 16.94
C TYR A 562 -6.18 -3.61 18.14
N ALA A 563 -5.79 -2.35 17.89
CA ALA A 563 -5.57 -1.37 18.95
C ALA A 563 -6.83 -1.07 19.79
N VAL A 564 -8.00 -0.98 19.16
CA VAL A 564 -9.25 -0.67 19.87
C VAL A 564 -9.83 -1.91 20.54
N GLN A 565 -9.82 -3.06 19.87
CA GLN A 565 -10.65 -4.19 20.27
C GLN A 565 -9.88 -5.26 21.04
N VAL A 566 -8.64 -5.55 20.64
CA VAL A 566 -7.80 -6.52 21.35
C VAL A 566 -7.12 -5.84 22.53
N GLU A 567 -6.55 -4.66 22.26
CA GLU A 567 -5.72 -3.93 23.22
C GLU A 567 -6.49 -2.91 24.05
N GLN A 568 -7.80 -2.77 23.77
CA GLN A 568 -8.75 -1.94 24.53
C GLN A 568 -8.31 -0.47 24.65
N MET A 569 -7.58 0.06 23.65
CA MET A 569 -7.15 1.46 23.67
C MET A 569 -8.34 2.42 23.46
N PRO A 570 -8.39 3.55 24.19
CA PRO A 570 -9.34 4.63 23.96
C PRO A 570 -9.32 5.15 22.52
N LEU A 571 -10.52 5.37 21.97
CA LEU A 571 -10.72 5.76 20.57
C LEU A 571 -10.06 7.08 20.21
N ASP A 572 -10.06 8.06 21.10
CA ASP A 572 -9.45 9.38 20.89
C ASP A 572 -7.93 9.27 20.74
N LEU A 573 -7.30 8.33 21.44
CA LEU A 573 -5.85 8.08 21.35
C LEU A 573 -5.49 7.29 20.09
N VAL A 574 -6.31 6.30 19.70
CA VAL A 574 -6.14 5.63 18.39
C VAL A 574 -6.34 6.64 17.25
N ALA A 575 -7.29 7.57 17.37
CA ALA A 575 -7.48 8.65 16.40
C ALA A 575 -6.24 9.56 16.32
N GLU A 576 -5.65 9.95 17.45
CA GLU A 576 -4.43 10.76 17.51
C GLU A 576 -3.21 10.02 16.95
N TRP A 577 -3.09 8.71 17.20
CA TRP A 577 -2.02 7.89 16.66
C TRP A 577 -2.10 7.78 15.14
N LEU A 578 -3.31 7.49 14.64
CA LEU A 578 -3.61 7.42 13.22
C LEU A 578 -3.69 8.79 12.54
N LYS A 579 -3.53 9.90 13.27
CA LYS A 579 -3.69 11.28 12.78
C LYS A 579 -5.03 11.44 12.02
N GLN A 580 -6.12 10.98 12.63
CA GLN A 580 -7.48 11.11 12.09
C GLN A 580 -8.14 12.39 12.61
N LYS A 581 -8.76 13.16 11.70
CA LYS A 581 -9.45 14.41 12.05
C LYS A 581 -10.91 14.22 12.49
N ASN A 582 -11.56 13.12 12.10
CA ASN A 582 -12.97 12.85 12.42
C ASN A 582 -13.08 11.63 13.34
N LEU A 583 -13.52 11.85 14.58
CA LEU A 583 -13.70 10.81 15.59
C LEU A 583 -14.81 9.81 15.23
N GLU A 584 -15.79 10.16 14.38
CA GLU A 584 -16.83 9.22 13.93
C GLU A 584 -16.26 8.11 13.03
N VAL A 585 -15.19 8.41 12.28
CA VAL A 585 -14.45 7.39 11.53
C VAL A 585 -13.75 6.44 12.48
N THR A 586 -13.34 6.93 13.66
CA THR A 586 -12.72 6.10 14.69
C THR A 586 -13.75 5.31 15.50
N LYS A 587 -14.93 5.87 15.79
CA LYS A 587 -16.06 5.20 16.46
C LYS A 587 -16.49 3.92 15.75
N TYR A 588 -16.29 3.85 14.44
CA TYR A 588 -16.51 2.63 13.68
C TYR A 588 -15.60 1.45 14.11
N TYR A 589 -14.39 1.69 14.62
CA TYR A 589 -13.49 0.63 15.12
C TYR A 589 -13.94 0.03 16.47
N SER A 590 -14.77 0.72 17.26
CA SER A 590 -15.26 0.22 18.56
C SER A 590 -16.42 -0.76 18.47
N GLU A 591 -17.01 -0.99 17.29
CA GLU A 591 -18.09 -1.97 17.14
C GLU A 591 -17.51 -3.40 17.28
N MET A 592 -17.78 -4.06 18.41
CA MET A 592 -17.21 -5.38 18.73
C MET A 592 -17.53 -6.45 17.68
N PRO A 593 -16.56 -7.28 17.27
CA PRO A 593 -16.75 -8.47 16.46
C PRO A 593 -17.69 -9.48 17.12
N ALA A 594 -18.45 -10.23 16.32
CA ALA A 594 -19.43 -11.19 16.85
C ALA A 594 -18.82 -12.37 17.63
N TYR A 595 -17.53 -12.72 17.44
CA TYR A 595 -16.87 -13.73 18.29
C TYR A 595 -16.56 -13.22 19.70
N MET A 596 -16.17 -11.95 19.84
CA MET A 596 -15.92 -11.36 21.16
C MET A 596 -17.21 -11.17 21.94
N GLN A 597 -18.36 -11.05 21.27
CA GLN A 597 -19.67 -11.01 21.93
C GLN A 597 -20.03 -12.33 22.62
N ALA A 598 -19.48 -13.47 22.18
CA ALA A 598 -19.74 -14.78 22.80
C ALA A 598 -18.86 -15.05 24.04
N GLU A 599 -17.70 -14.40 24.15
CA GLU A 599 -16.77 -14.55 25.29
C GLU A 599 -16.99 -13.54 26.43
N GLU A 600 -17.85 -12.52 26.27
CA GLU A 600 -17.90 -11.35 27.17
C GLU A 600 -19.19 -11.14 27.98
N ARG A 601 -19.63 -12.14 28.77
CA ARG A 601 -20.55 -11.82 29.89
C ARG A 601 -19.81 -11.36 31.16
N ASP A 602 -18.59 -11.82 31.41
CA ASP A 602 -17.85 -11.52 32.65
C ASP A 602 -16.96 -10.26 32.55
N ALA A 603 -16.50 -9.87 31.36
CA ALA A 603 -15.67 -8.67 31.14
C ALA A 603 -16.41 -7.33 31.30
N PHE A 604 -17.74 -7.35 31.43
CA PHE A 604 -18.58 -6.16 31.49
C PHE A 604 -18.38 -5.33 32.77
N LEU A 605 -18.08 -5.98 33.90
CA LEU A 605 -17.87 -5.29 35.19
C LEU A 605 -16.51 -4.58 35.28
N SER A 606 -15.45 -5.12 34.66
CA SER A 606 -14.15 -4.45 34.60
C SER A 606 -14.16 -3.18 33.73
N ARG A 607 -15.08 -3.08 32.77
CA ARG A 607 -15.21 -1.92 31.86
C ARG A 607 -15.74 -0.65 32.54
N MET A 608 -16.59 -0.79 33.56
CA MET A 608 -17.16 0.39 34.24
C MET A 608 -16.16 1.11 35.15
N ALA A 609 -15.06 0.47 35.56
CA ALA A 609 -14.12 1.03 36.53
C ALA A 609 -13.00 1.91 35.93
N ILE A 610 -12.82 1.96 34.61
CA ILE A 610 -11.61 2.54 33.96
C ILE A 610 -11.90 3.80 33.13
N HIS A 611 -13.16 4.22 32.96
CA HIS A 611 -13.49 5.39 32.16
C HIS A 611 -13.31 6.72 32.92
N ILE A 612 -12.06 7.16 33.08
CA ILE A 612 -11.75 8.58 33.28
C ILE A 612 -11.14 9.10 31.97
N ASN A 613 -11.81 10.08 31.35
CA ASN A 613 -11.28 10.79 30.19
C ASN A 613 -10.15 11.74 30.64
N VAL A 614 -8.95 11.18 30.81
CA VAL A 614 -7.76 11.89 31.34
C VAL A 614 -7.44 13.15 30.54
N ARG A 615 -7.73 13.17 29.23
CA ARG A 615 -7.50 14.33 28.37
C ARG A 615 -8.47 15.48 28.62
N GLU A 616 -9.77 15.20 28.77
CA GLU A 616 -10.76 16.23 29.13
C GLU A 616 -10.50 16.79 30.53
N ALA A 617 -10.06 15.92 31.45
CA ALA A 617 -9.67 16.31 32.80
C ALA A 617 -8.42 17.21 32.81
N ILE A 618 -7.40 16.93 31.98
CA ILE A 618 -6.18 17.74 31.89
C ILE A 618 -6.40 19.05 31.10
N ILE A 619 -7.19 19.04 30.03
CA ILE A 619 -7.50 20.27 29.25
C ILE A 619 -8.26 21.29 30.09
N ARG A 620 -9.06 20.84 31.07
CA ARG A 620 -9.80 21.69 32.01
C ARG A 620 -9.02 21.99 33.31
N SER A 621 -7.78 21.49 33.43
CA SER A 621 -6.97 21.65 34.64
C SER A 621 -6.09 22.92 34.59
N PRO A 622 -5.72 23.49 35.75
CA PRO A 622 -4.86 24.67 35.84
C PRO A 622 -3.52 24.53 35.11
N GLU A 623 -2.93 25.66 34.74
CA GLU A 623 -1.74 25.73 33.87
C GLU A 623 -0.51 24.95 34.39
N GLU A 624 -0.40 24.78 35.71
CA GLU A 624 0.63 23.95 36.35
C GLU A 624 0.41 22.44 36.13
N ILE A 625 -0.84 21.95 36.19
CA ILE A 625 -1.17 20.55 35.87
C ILE A 625 -0.98 20.29 34.38
N ARG A 626 -1.23 21.29 33.52
CA ARG A 626 -0.93 21.22 32.09
C ARG A 626 0.59 21.12 31.82
N LYS A 627 1.41 21.91 32.52
CA LYS A 627 2.89 21.81 32.47
C LYS A 627 3.39 20.46 33.00
N GLN A 628 2.85 19.96 34.11
CA GLN A 628 3.18 18.64 34.65
C GLN A 628 2.76 17.51 33.68
N GLY A 629 1.62 17.67 32.99
CA GLY A 629 1.16 16.77 31.94
C GLY A 629 2.08 16.79 30.70
N GLU A 630 2.56 17.97 30.28
CA GLU A 630 3.55 18.10 29.21
C GLU A 630 4.93 17.52 29.58
N GLU A 631 5.34 17.69 30.84
CA GLU A 631 6.59 17.11 31.35
C GLU A 631 6.48 15.59 31.51
N ALA A 632 5.33 15.08 31.97
CA ALA A 632 5.00 13.66 31.95
C ALA A 632 4.96 13.11 30.53
N ARG A 633 4.45 13.86 29.54
CA ARG A 633 4.46 13.50 28.10
C ARG A 633 5.87 13.41 27.51
N ARG A 634 6.85 14.12 28.07
CA ARG A 634 8.27 13.98 27.71
C ARG A 634 8.91 12.76 28.38
N ARG A 635 8.44 12.35 29.57
CA ARG A 635 8.93 11.17 30.30
C ARG A 635 8.20 9.88 29.90
N THR A 636 7.00 9.98 29.33
CA THR A 636 6.08 8.88 29.02
C THR A 636 5.32 9.15 27.72
N GLY A 637 5.24 8.17 26.82
CA GLY A 637 4.46 8.30 25.58
C GLY A 637 5.16 9.07 24.45
N THR A 638 6.38 8.65 24.11
CA THR A 638 7.02 8.60 22.78
C THR A 638 8.37 7.93 22.98
N LEU A 639 8.55 6.72 22.45
CA LEU A 639 9.82 5.98 22.35
C LEU A 639 10.47 5.59 23.70
N ALA A 640 9.74 5.70 24.82
CA ALA A 640 10.18 5.21 26.12
C ALA A 640 10.42 3.69 26.08
N PRO A 641 11.57 3.18 26.56
CA PRO A 641 11.75 1.74 26.69
C PRO A 641 10.84 1.23 27.79
N VAL A 642 10.20 0.13 27.46
CA VAL A 642 9.20 -0.54 28.27
C VAL A 642 9.57 -2.01 28.37
N ALA A 643 8.90 -2.75 29.26
CA ALA A 643 9.10 -4.18 29.35
C ALA A 643 8.94 -4.85 27.97
N GLY A 644 10.01 -5.49 27.51
CA GLY A 644 10.04 -6.22 26.23
C GLY A 644 10.22 -5.38 24.97
N GLY A 645 10.39 -4.05 25.03
CA GLY A 645 10.51 -3.27 23.79
C GLY A 645 10.60 -1.77 23.96
N ASP A 646 10.18 -1.04 22.92
CA ASP A 646 10.11 0.42 22.89
C ASP A 646 8.71 0.89 22.49
N CYS A 647 8.16 1.87 23.21
CA CYS A 647 6.83 2.41 22.94
C CYS A 647 6.85 3.36 21.73
N THR A 648 6.22 3.05 20.61
CA THR A 648 6.15 3.92 19.42
C THR A 648 5.04 4.99 19.49
N LEU A 649 4.19 4.98 20.53
CA LEU A 649 3.09 5.93 20.69
C LEU A 649 3.60 7.35 20.96
N HIS A 650 3.35 8.27 20.02
CA HIS A 650 3.62 9.70 20.20
C HIS A 650 2.39 10.45 20.76
N ALA A 651 1.86 9.98 21.88
CA ALA A 651 0.68 10.49 22.59
C ALA A 651 0.69 10.04 24.07
N PHE A 652 -0.23 10.55 24.89
CA PHE A 652 -0.39 10.11 26.28
C PHE A 652 -0.69 8.61 26.36
N CYS A 653 -0.11 7.91 27.35
CA CYS A 653 -0.29 6.45 27.51
C CYS A 653 -1.72 6.13 27.98
N PRO A 654 -2.54 5.43 27.18
CA PRO A 654 -3.86 4.99 27.61
C PRO A 654 -3.84 3.81 28.56
N ASN A 655 -2.88 2.91 28.35
CA ASN A 655 -2.87 1.60 29.00
C ASN A 655 -2.30 1.67 30.42
N GLN A 656 -2.21 2.87 31.01
CA GLN A 656 -1.67 3.11 32.35
C GLN A 656 -0.35 2.35 32.61
N TYR A 657 0.53 2.33 31.60
CA TYR A 657 1.83 1.65 31.63
C TYR A 657 1.78 0.11 31.62
N SER A 658 0.63 -0.52 31.32
CA SER A 658 0.56 -1.93 30.93
C SER A 658 1.12 -2.10 29.52
N CYS A 659 2.42 -2.40 29.46
CA CYS A 659 3.17 -2.39 28.20
C CYS A 659 3.22 -3.74 27.49
N ILE A 660 2.99 -4.86 28.19
CA ILE A 660 2.85 -6.19 27.58
C ILE A 660 1.50 -6.24 26.86
N GLY A 661 1.47 -6.80 25.64
CA GLY A 661 0.31 -6.77 24.74
C GLY A 661 0.22 -5.49 23.89
N CYS A 662 0.58 -4.33 24.45
CA CYS A 662 0.37 -3.02 23.84
C CYS A 662 0.72 -2.95 22.33
N PRO A 663 -0.21 -2.52 21.45
CA PRO A 663 -0.04 -2.51 20.00
C PRO A 663 0.96 -1.44 19.55
N ALA A 664 1.14 -0.44 20.41
CA ALA A 664 2.07 0.67 20.21
C ALA A 664 3.46 0.33 20.68
N LYS A 665 3.74 -0.92 21.03
CA LYS A 665 5.08 -1.37 21.35
C LYS A 665 5.71 -1.96 20.10
N ALA A 666 6.95 -1.58 19.83
CA ALA A 666 7.85 -2.34 18.98
C ALA A 666 8.59 -3.35 19.86
N PRO A 667 8.33 -4.66 19.75
CA PRO A 667 9.04 -5.66 20.54
C PRO A 667 10.53 -5.68 20.20
N ASP A 668 11.36 -5.95 21.21
CA ASP A 668 12.80 -6.06 21.08
C ASP A 668 13.29 -7.38 21.69
N PRO A 669 13.77 -8.34 20.88
CA PRO A 669 14.30 -9.60 21.38
C PRO A 669 15.43 -9.46 22.41
N GLU A 670 16.18 -8.35 22.41
CA GLU A 670 17.22 -8.07 23.41
C GLU A 670 16.64 -7.92 24.82
N LYS A 671 15.36 -7.54 24.92
CA LYS A 671 14.62 -7.33 26.18
C LYS A 671 13.73 -8.53 26.56
N ARG A 672 13.87 -9.68 25.89
CA ARG A 672 13.05 -10.89 26.08
C ARG A 672 12.98 -11.36 27.54
N SER A 673 14.08 -11.24 28.28
CA SER A 673 14.14 -11.63 29.71
C SER A 673 13.11 -10.89 30.57
N GLN A 674 12.80 -9.64 30.24
CA GLN A 674 11.82 -8.82 30.96
C GLN A 674 10.39 -9.36 30.79
N VAL A 675 10.07 -9.88 29.60
CA VAL A 675 8.76 -10.51 29.32
C VAL A 675 8.65 -11.85 30.04
N MET A 676 9.72 -12.66 30.03
CA MET A 676 9.74 -13.91 30.79
C MET A 676 9.57 -13.71 32.29
N GLU A 677 10.21 -12.68 32.85
CA GLU A 677 10.07 -12.31 34.26
C GLU A 677 8.63 -11.91 34.58
N LYS A 678 8.01 -11.09 33.73
CA LYS A 678 6.59 -10.73 33.84
C LYS A 678 5.66 -11.93 33.71
N GLN A 679 5.96 -12.87 32.81
CA GLN A 679 5.20 -14.11 32.66
C GLN A 679 5.30 -14.97 33.92
N ARG A 680 6.49 -15.11 34.52
CA ARG A 680 6.67 -15.86 35.76
C ARG A 680 5.89 -15.24 36.91
N TRP A 681 6.03 -13.92 37.10
CA TRP A 681 5.26 -13.18 38.10
C TRP A 681 3.74 -13.37 37.92
N ALA A 682 3.24 -13.29 36.68
CA ALA A 682 1.82 -13.47 36.41
C ALA A 682 1.33 -14.90 36.71
N LYS A 683 2.17 -15.95 36.54
CA LYS A 683 1.83 -17.32 36.93
C LYS A 683 1.72 -17.47 38.44
N GLU A 684 2.66 -16.91 39.18
CA GLU A 684 2.67 -16.93 40.65
C GLU A 684 1.43 -16.20 41.21
N GLN A 685 1.11 -15.02 40.67
CA GLN A 685 -0.08 -14.27 41.09
C GLN A 685 -1.39 -14.96 40.68
N LEU A 686 -1.44 -15.61 39.51
CA LEU A 686 -2.63 -16.37 39.09
C LEU A 686 -2.95 -17.50 40.07
N GLN A 687 -1.94 -18.24 40.52
CA GLN A 687 -2.12 -19.30 41.51
C GLN A 687 -2.72 -18.72 42.80
N TYR A 688 -2.10 -17.68 43.34
CA TYR A 688 -2.58 -17.00 44.54
C TYR A 688 -4.03 -16.49 44.40
N TYR A 689 -4.36 -15.77 43.33
CA TYR A 689 -5.71 -15.25 43.12
C TYR A 689 -6.76 -16.34 42.89
N THR A 690 -6.36 -17.49 42.35
CA THR A 690 -7.27 -18.64 42.18
C THR A 690 -7.56 -19.30 43.53
N GLU A 691 -6.55 -19.47 44.38
CA GLU A 691 -6.67 -20.03 45.73
C GLU A 691 -7.53 -19.12 46.63
N GLU A 692 -7.36 -17.81 46.53
CA GLU A 692 -8.13 -16.80 47.29
C GLU A 692 -9.54 -16.52 46.70
N GLY A 693 -9.92 -17.16 45.60
CA GLY A 693 -11.23 -16.97 44.95
C GLY A 693 -11.43 -15.59 44.29
N LEU A 694 -10.34 -14.85 44.02
CA LEU A 694 -10.35 -13.53 43.40
C LEU A 694 -10.46 -13.64 41.86
N VAL A 695 -11.67 -14.02 41.40
CA VAL A 695 -11.96 -14.36 39.99
C VAL A 695 -11.50 -13.28 38.99
N LEU A 696 -11.75 -12.00 39.29
CA LEU A 696 -11.40 -10.90 38.37
C LEU A 696 -9.88 -10.71 38.22
N GLU A 697 -9.14 -10.81 39.31
CA GLU A 697 -7.67 -10.68 39.28
C GLU A 697 -7.03 -11.91 38.63
N ALA A 698 -7.59 -13.10 38.85
CA ALA A 698 -7.19 -14.31 38.14
C ALA A 698 -7.39 -14.18 36.62
N GLU A 699 -8.53 -13.68 36.15
CA GLU A 699 -8.76 -13.43 34.72
C GLU A 699 -7.80 -12.38 34.13
N ARG A 700 -7.47 -11.35 34.91
CA ARG A 700 -6.48 -10.33 34.53
C ARG A 700 -5.10 -10.93 34.33
N MET A 701 -4.67 -11.83 35.22
CA MET A 701 -3.40 -12.55 35.08
C MET A 701 -3.41 -13.53 33.91
N LYS A 702 -4.53 -14.24 33.65
CA LYS A 702 -4.66 -15.09 32.45
C LYS A 702 -4.52 -14.31 31.16
N ARG A 703 -5.10 -13.09 31.08
CA ARG A 703 -4.90 -12.19 29.93
C ARG A 703 -3.42 -11.82 29.77
N LEU A 704 -2.78 -11.35 30.84
CA LEU A 704 -1.36 -10.99 30.81
C LEU A 704 -0.45 -12.16 30.39
N LEU A 705 -0.78 -13.40 30.80
CA LEU A 705 -0.06 -14.59 30.37
C LEU A 705 -0.18 -14.84 28.87
N ARG A 706 -1.40 -14.72 28.30
CA ARG A 706 -1.62 -14.82 26.85
C ARG A 706 -0.84 -13.74 26.10
N ASP A 707 -0.86 -12.49 26.59
CA ASP A 707 -0.15 -11.38 25.97
C ASP A 707 1.38 -11.60 26.00
N CYS A 708 1.92 -12.11 27.12
CA CYS A 708 3.31 -12.54 27.23
C CYS A 708 3.65 -13.65 26.21
N GLU A 709 2.78 -14.65 26.02
CA GLU A 709 3.01 -15.75 25.08
C GLU A 709 3.02 -15.27 23.63
N ILE A 710 2.09 -14.40 23.24
CA ILE A 710 2.03 -13.80 21.91
C ILE A 710 3.30 -12.99 21.63
N GLU A 711 3.72 -12.17 22.59
CA GLU A 711 4.90 -11.32 22.44
C GLU A 711 6.20 -12.13 22.40
N LEU A 712 6.33 -13.15 23.26
CA LEU A 712 7.48 -14.07 23.21
C LEU A 712 7.55 -14.80 21.87
N LYS A 713 6.40 -15.25 21.34
CA LYS A 713 6.33 -15.86 20.00
C LYS A 713 6.76 -14.88 18.91
N GLU A 714 6.35 -13.61 18.98
CA GLU A 714 6.84 -12.59 18.05
C GLU A 714 8.35 -12.41 18.16
N MET A 715 8.91 -12.31 19.37
CA MET A 715 10.35 -12.19 19.57
C MET A 715 11.11 -13.41 19.04
N ASP A 716 10.58 -14.61 19.24
CA ASP A 716 11.18 -15.86 18.74
C ASP A 716 11.17 -15.89 17.21
N LEU A 717 10.09 -15.45 16.56
CA LEU A 717 10.04 -15.26 15.11
C LEU A 717 11.05 -14.21 14.63
N MET A 718 11.23 -13.11 15.36
CA MET A 718 12.22 -12.09 15.06
C MET A 718 13.65 -12.62 15.10
N VAL A 719 13.97 -13.40 16.12
CA VAL A 719 15.26 -14.09 16.20
C VAL A 719 15.42 -15.08 15.06
N ALA A 720 14.38 -15.87 14.76
CA ALA A 720 14.41 -16.87 13.70
C ALA A 720 14.69 -16.26 12.32
N TYR A 721 13.95 -15.21 11.92
CA TYR A 721 14.18 -14.61 10.61
C TYR A 721 15.50 -13.82 10.55
N ARG A 722 15.99 -13.25 11.67
CA ARG A 722 17.30 -12.59 11.73
C ARG A 722 18.44 -13.59 11.60
N LYS A 723 18.29 -14.76 12.22
CA LYS A 723 19.23 -15.87 12.09
C LYS A 723 19.23 -16.40 10.65
N ASP A 724 18.04 -16.63 10.09
CA ASP A 724 17.90 -17.08 8.69
C ASP A 724 18.53 -16.08 7.71
N GLU A 725 18.41 -14.78 7.95
CA GLU A 725 19.02 -13.74 7.12
C GLU A 725 20.56 -13.82 7.09
N GLN A 726 21.19 -14.21 8.19
CA GLN A 726 22.66 -14.34 8.27
C GLN A 726 23.17 -15.59 7.54
N ARG A 727 22.28 -16.49 7.11
CA ARG A 727 22.67 -17.73 6.44
C ARG A 727 23.31 -17.45 5.08
N VAL A 728 24.50 -18.00 4.89
CA VAL A 728 25.22 -17.94 3.61
C VAL A 728 24.85 -19.18 2.80
N PRO A 729 24.41 -19.04 1.53
CA PRO A 729 24.14 -20.21 0.69
C PRO A 729 25.46 -20.96 0.42
N ILE A 730 25.46 -22.26 0.68
CA ILE A 730 26.57 -23.15 0.29
C ILE A 730 26.36 -23.51 -1.17
N ILE A 731 27.11 -22.84 -2.05
CA ILE A 731 26.97 -23.00 -3.50
C ILE A 731 27.82 -24.19 -3.94
N LYS A 732 27.18 -25.15 -4.61
CA LYS A 732 27.81 -26.29 -5.25
C LYS A 732 27.76 -26.09 -6.75
N ILE A 733 28.93 -25.99 -7.36
CA ILE A 733 29.06 -25.82 -8.81
C ILE A 733 29.23 -27.19 -9.44
N GLU A 734 28.42 -27.47 -10.46
CA GLU A 734 28.54 -28.73 -11.20
C GLU A 734 29.74 -28.65 -12.14
N ALA A 735 30.74 -29.51 -11.90
CA ALA A 735 31.83 -29.68 -12.85
C ALA A 735 31.27 -30.28 -14.14
N ARG A 736 31.62 -29.69 -15.29
CA ARG A 736 31.19 -30.17 -16.60
C ARG A 736 31.58 -31.65 -16.75
N LYS A 737 30.60 -32.54 -16.96
CA LYS A 737 30.89 -33.86 -17.53
C LYS A 737 31.53 -33.60 -18.90
N ARG A 738 32.82 -33.89 -19.04
CA ARG A 738 33.49 -33.91 -20.35
C ARG A 738 32.79 -35.02 -21.14
N HIS A 739 31.96 -34.65 -22.11
CA HIS A 739 31.48 -35.55 -23.16
C HIS A 739 32.46 -35.51 -24.32
#